data_AF-C3YJV2-F1
#
_entry.id   AF-C3YJV2-F1
#
_cell.length_a   1.000
_cell.length_b   1.000
_cell.length_c   1.000
_cell.angle_alpha   90.00
_cell.angle_beta   90.00
_cell.angle_gamma   90.00
#
_symmetry.space_group_name_H-M   'P 1'
#
loop_
_entity.id
_entity.type
_entity.pdbx_description
1 polymer ?
#
loop_
_entity_poly.entity_id
_entity_poly.type
_entity_poly.pdbx_seq_one_letter_code
_entity_poly.pdbx_strand_id
1 'polypeptide(L)'
;MADTEETKPPPTEPAKDDTAVVPMEPTVADPSTSAAMEKALLADDADAVQKELDGGLELSQYLTRETLEKLYKQALEDATAEQKESMVYTNMVNKFIEDGKYEGHSFLHILGEIMSHDLIEDYEIPNLYDDKKADRPLELHDLFIWAAITGRTKLTKLFWNIDSDQIVSGLIACMMFTFTAKHLPDDIYHADLREDLFKLSMEYQQLSLFVIKECYRLDKKGTSDILVKQRRKWGDIAPLDAVDMAEDMEIMSHAPCQFTLDNIWIGRMTSSTPKWKILAAMIFPPLLFIIEYVEDEDPTHEHEDGLTVLDRITFYYTAPITKFMYSVVSHVLLIFIFSYMVLFELQPLSKESIGWSEGLMVLWIAILGLEEIRQMVGAGVMIQTWISNPWNILDIFIVALFEISFLIRLSLEKGFEKTDFQLIRILYCFTLILICYRTFPMFYLSKTMGPKIVMIWKMVGLTLILICYRNFPMFCLTVGDVMFFLCILGVFVVAYGVPRLALTEPDSKFTPAYTEKVFRTPYWQMHGELLYLEEGEGPDLPWYVDFMEAGYMLLVNVMLLNLLIALFTFTIEHVQEHAHQYWSYYRYDVIQEYHDRPLGPGPLLLIGLVWKLWQHYGAENGDTSNNPFRRAFRGKEDKNLQELEKKAVANVQTKLEKGIYKIQQPAEDSPPEDVGGELKSLSERMTSMEGDLKAIRTLLEDLNKK
;
A
#
# COMPACT_ATOMS: atom_id res chain seq x y z
N MET A 1 -22.67 47.10 53.78
CA MET A 1 -21.82 48.26 54.12
C MET A 1 -20.39 47.72 54.07
N ALA A 2 -19.75 47.74 52.91
CA ALA A 2 -19.18 48.91 52.23
C ALA A 2 -17.96 49.45 52.97
N ASP A 3 -16.82 49.35 52.27
CA ASP A 3 -15.58 50.14 52.32
C ASP A 3 -14.74 50.04 53.62
N THR A 4 -13.40 50.04 53.62
CA THR A 4 -12.44 50.76 52.78
C THR A 4 -11.05 50.08 52.80
N GLU A 5 -10.29 50.27 51.73
CA GLU A 5 -8.85 50.01 51.58
C GLU A 5 -7.99 50.78 52.60
N GLU A 6 -6.86 50.19 53.00
CA GLU A 6 -5.67 50.93 53.40
C GLU A 6 -4.40 50.19 52.93
N THR A 7 -3.61 50.89 52.11
CA THR A 7 -2.34 50.47 51.50
C THR A 7 -1.15 50.85 52.40
N LYS A 8 -0.13 49.98 52.51
CA LYS A 8 1.26 50.33 52.87
C LYS A 8 2.27 49.20 52.53
N PRO A 9 3.58 49.47 52.43
CA PRO A 9 4.48 49.19 51.30
C PRO A 9 5.32 47.90 51.49
N PRO A 10 6.11 47.46 50.50
CA PRO A 10 6.88 46.22 50.60
C PRO A 10 8.18 46.42 51.41
N PRO A 11 8.65 45.42 52.18
CA PRO A 11 10.00 45.41 52.72
C PRO A 11 10.95 44.54 51.86
N THR A 12 11.96 45.22 51.31
CA THR A 12 13.38 44.83 51.21
C THR A 12 13.77 43.38 50.92
N GLU A 13 14.39 43.17 49.75
CA GLU A 13 15.29 42.06 49.42
C GLU A 13 16.50 41.98 50.36
N PRO A 14 16.99 40.78 50.72
CA PRO A 14 18.34 40.59 51.21
C PRO A 14 19.32 40.27 50.06
N ALA A 15 20.51 40.86 50.18
CA ALA A 15 21.61 40.88 49.25
C ALA A 15 22.11 39.48 48.80
N LYS A 16 22.43 39.37 47.50
CA LYS A 16 23.26 38.29 46.94
C LYS A 16 24.74 38.65 47.12
N ASP A 17 25.47 37.66 47.61
CA ASP A 17 26.92 37.64 47.79
C ASP A 17 27.58 37.48 46.40
N ASP A 18 28.35 38.49 45.99
CA ASP A 18 29.13 38.48 44.75
C ASP A 18 30.44 37.71 44.98
N THR A 19 30.44 36.41 44.69
CA THR A 19 31.66 35.70 44.29
C THR A 19 31.61 35.43 42.80
N ALA A 20 32.39 36.21 42.06
CA ALA A 20 32.58 36.14 40.63
C ALA A 20 32.98 34.72 40.18
N VAL A 21 32.04 34.01 39.57
CA VAL A 21 32.34 33.00 38.55
C VAL A 21 32.28 33.75 37.23
N VAL A 22 33.46 33.93 36.62
CA VAL A 22 33.61 34.49 35.28
C VAL A 22 32.68 33.72 34.33
N PRO A 23 31.73 34.37 33.64
CA PRO A 23 30.98 33.69 32.59
C PRO A 23 31.97 33.44 31.45
N MET A 24 32.23 32.17 31.13
CA MET A 24 32.84 31.83 29.85
C MET A 24 31.87 32.30 28.76
N GLU A 25 32.27 33.30 28.00
CA GLU A 25 31.64 33.67 26.74
C GLU A 25 31.54 32.43 25.83
N PRO A 26 30.46 32.29 25.04
CA PRO A 26 30.37 31.23 24.05
C PRO A 26 31.48 31.45 23.03
N THR A 27 32.48 30.58 23.02
CA THR A 27 33.52 30.55 21.99
C THR A 27 32.86 30.30 20.65
N VAL A 28 32.81 31.36 19.83
CA VAL A 28 32.51 31.31 18.39
C VAL A 28 33.35 30.20 17.77
N ALA A 29 32.72 29.25 17.08
CA ALA A 29 33.43 28.23 16.30
C ALA A 29 34.46 28.92 15.40
N ASP A 30 35.73 28.50 15.49
CA ASP A 30 36.82 29.09 14.74
C ASP A 30 36.52 28.99 13.22
N PRO A 31 36.57 30.07 12.42
CA PRO A 31 36.24 30.01 10.99
C PRO A 31 37.10 29.01 10.19
N SER A 32 38.23 28.56 10.77
CA SER A 32 39.09 27.52 10.23
C SER A 32 38.46 26.11 10.26
N THR A 33 37.70 25.76 11.31
CA THR A 33 37.07 24.44 11.47
C THR A 33 35.81 24.30 10.62
N SER A 34 35.04 25.38 10.47
CA SER A 34 33.87 25.43 9.57
C SER A 34 34.27 25.20 8.09
N ALA A 35 35.38 25.79 7.65
CA ALA A 35 35.90 25.59 6.28
C ALA A 35 36.48 24.18 6.07
N ALA A 36 37.09 23.58 7.10
CA ALA A 36 37.56 22.19 7.05
C ALA A 36 36.41 21.20 6.93
N MET A 37 35.32 21.41 7.70
CA MET A 37 34.09 20.63 7.64
C MET A 37 33.44 20.73 6.25
N GLU A 38 33.31 21.94 5.68
CA GLU A 38 32.73 22.13 4.34
C GLU A 38 33.51 21.36 3.27
N LYS A 39 34.85 21.41 3.33
CA LYS A 39 35.71 20.68 2.40
C LYS A 39 35.58 19.16 2.56
N ALA A 40 35.49 18.67 3.80
CA ALA A 40 35.34 17.25 4.09
C ALA A 40 33.98 16.71 3.62
N LEU A 41 32.91 17.48 3.84
CA LEU A 41 31.55 17.17 3.35
C LEU A 41 31.52 17.07 1.83
N LEU A 42 32.12 18.03 1.12
CA LEU A 42 32.10 18.03 -0.34
C LEU A 42 32.89 16.85 -0.95
N ALA A 43 33.96 16.42 -0.29
CA ALA A 43 34.85 15.35 -0.74
C ALA A 43 34.37 13.91 -0.42
N ASP A 44 33.19 13.73 0.19
CA ASP A 44 32.69 12.43 0.69
C ASP A 44 33.68 11.72 1.65
N ASP A 45 34.38 12.51 2.47
CA ASP A 45 35.36 12.01 3.45
C ASP A 45 34.72 11.88 4.84
N ALA A 46 34.13 10.71 5.09
CA ALA A 46 33.47 10.39 6.36
C ALA A 46 34.41 10.42 7.58
N ASP A 47 35.67 10.03 7.42
CA ASP A 47 36.63 9.96 8.53
C ASP A 47 37.05 11.38 8.97
N ALA A 48 37.24 12.28 8.00
CA ALA A 48 37.50 13.69 8.29
C ALA A 48 36.30 14.37 8.95
N VAL A 49 35.07 14.10 8.48
CA VAL A 49 33.84 14.64 9.09
C VAL A 49 33.69 14.13 10.52
N GLN A 50 33.83 12.83 10.77
CA GLN A 50 33.74 12.26 12.12
C GLN A 50 34.73 12.91 13.08
N LYS A 51 35.96 13.15 12.62
CA LYS A 51 37.01 13.78 13.43
C LYS A 51 36.67 15.22 13.83
N GLU A 52 36.04 15.99 12.94
CA GLU A 52 35.58 17.36 13.24
C GLU A 52 34.38 17.35 14.20
N LEU A 53 33.49 16.34 14.10
CA LEU A 53 32.40 16.14 15.05
C LEU A 53 32.92 15.78 16.45
N ASP A 54 33.88 14.86 16.52
CA ASP A 54 34.54 14.46 17.77
C ASP A 54 35.39 15.61 18.36
N GLY A 55 35.82 16.55 17.51
CA GLY A 55 36.54 17.77 17.87
C GLY A 55 35.71 18.84 18.59
N GLY A 56 34.40 18.62 18.77
CA GLY A 56 33.51 19.50 19.53
C GLY A 56 32.77 20.54 18.71
N LEU A 57 32.69 20.38 17.38
CA LEU A 57 31.85 21.22 16.53
C LEU A 57 30.36 20.90 16.78
N GLU A 58 29.62 21.85 17.36
CA GLU A 58 28.16 21.72 17.46
C GLU A 58 27.51 21.89 16.07
N LEU A 59 26.90 20.81 15.56
CA LEU A 59 26.22 20.82 14.26
C LEU A 59 25.18 21.94 14.11
N SER A 60 24.49 22.27 15.21
CA SER A 60 23.48 23.33 15.27
C SER A 60 24.05 24.73 15.05
N GLN A 61 25.35 24.93 15.29
CA GLN A 61 26.03 26.20 15.05
C GLN A 61 26.57 26.30 13.61
N TYR A 62 26.92 25.17 13.00
CA TYR A 62 27.45 25.09 11.62
C TYR A 62 26.33 25.09 10.57
N LEU A 63 25.24 24.36 10.83
CA LEU A 63 24.16 24.12 9.88
C LEU A 63 23.20 25.30 9.85
N THR A 64 23.54 26.33 9.06
CA THR A 64 22.62 27.41 8.71
C THR A 64 21.97 27.15 7.36
N ARG A 65 20.81 27.76 7.11
CA ARG A 65 20.09 27.66 5.84
C ARG A 65 20.95 28.10 4.65
N GLU A 66 21.76 29.15 4.82
CA GLU A 66 22.69 29.64 3.80
C GLU A 66 23.82 28.64 3.53
N THR A 67 24.35 27.99 4.57
CA THR A 67 25.37 26.94 4.43
C THR A 67 24.82 25.75 3.65
N LEU A 68 23.59 25.30 3.97
CA LEU A 68 22.97 24.15 3.29
C LEU A 68 22.68 24.45 1.82
N GLU A 69 22.16 25.64 1.50
CA GLU A 69 21.93 26.06 0.12
C GLU A 69 23.24 26.10 -0.69
N LYS A 70 24.33 26.59 -0.06
CA LYS A 70 25.66 26.57 -0.66
C LYS A 70 26.15 25.14 -0.94
N LEU A 71 25.94 24.21 0.00
CA LEU A 71 26.28 22.80 -0.17
C LEU A 71 25.51 22.13 -1.32
N TYR A 72 24.22 22.45 -1.50
CA TYR A 72 23.43 21.93 -2.64
C TYR A 72 23.92 22.50 -3.97
N LYS A 73 24.16 23.81 -4.06
CA LYS A 73 24.67 24.45 -5.29
C LYS A 73 26.03 23.87 -5.69
N GLN A 74 26.94 23.75 -4.73
CA GLN A 74 28.28 23.21 -5.01
C GLN A 74 28.24 21.72 -5.37
N ALA A 75 27.38 20.92 -4.72
CA ALA A 75 27.18 19.53 -5.12
C ALA A 75 26.56 19.38 -6.52
N LEU A 76 25.73 20.32 -6.97
CA LEU A 76 25.21 20.35 -8.34
C LEU A 76 26.31 20.70 -9.35
N GLU A 77 27.19 21.66 -9.01
CA GLU A 77 28.33 22.01 -9.84
C GLU A 77 29.30 20.83 -9.99
N ASP A 78 29.62 20.16 -8.88
CA ASP A 78 30.56 19.03 -8.80
C ASP A 78 30.01 17.69 -9.36
N ALA A 79 28.70 17.58 -9.61
CA ALA A 79 28.07 16.35 -10.09
C ALA A 79 28.58 15.92 -11.49
N THR A 80 28.76 14.61 -11.70
CA THR A 80 29.15 14.03 -13.00
C THR A 80 28.07 14.23 -14.06
N ALA A 81 28.45 14.11 -15.35
CA ALA A 81 27.50 14.21 -16.46
C ALA A 81 26.34 13.19 -16.30
N GLU A 82 26.65 11.95 -15.89
CA GLU A 82 25.66 10.90 -15.61
C GLU A 82 24.71 11.26 -14.45
N GLN A 83 25.21 11.89 -13.39
CA GLN A 83 24.38 12.38 -12.26
C GLN A 83 23.50 13.57 -12.67
N LYS A 84 23.99 14.44 -13.56
CA LYS A 84 23.23 15.58 -14.12
C LYS A 84 22.18 15.12 -15.14
N GLU A 85 22.47 14.07 -15.90
CA GLU A 85 21.56 13.43 -16.86
C GLU A 85 20.46 12.59 -16.19
N SER A 86 20.66 12.18 -14.93
CA SER A 86 19.54 11.80 -14.05
C SER A 86 18.65 13.04 -13.86
N MET A 87 17.65 13.17 -14.73
CA MET A 87 16.70 14.27 -14.77
C MET A 87 16.07 14.53 -13.39
N VAL A 88 15.93 13.48 -12.57
CA VAL A 88 15.45 13.54 -11.17
C VAL A 88 16.43 14.24 -10.24
N TYR A 89 17.73 14.00 -10.33
CA TYR A 89 18.72 14.66 -9.47
C TYR A 89 18.74 16.17 -9.72
N THR A 90 18.78 16.57 -10.99
CA THR A 90 18.78 17.98 -11.40
C THR A 90 17.45 18.66 -11.06
N ASN A 91 16.30 18.01 -11.31
CA ASN A 91 14.99 18.55 -10.95
C ASN A 91 14.78 18.63 -9.44
N MET A 92 15.26 17.64 -8.68
CA MET A 92 15.15 17.63 -7.22
C MET A 92 15.98 18.76 -6.61
N VAL A 93 17.25 18.87 -6.99
CA VAL A 93 18.12 19.94 -6.50
C VAL A 93 17.64 21.32 -6.99
N ASN A 94 17.17 21.45 -8.22
CA ASN A 94 16.66 22.74 -8.73
C ASN A 94 15.36 23.16 -8.04
N LYS A 95 14.42 22.25 -7.79
CA LYS A 95 13.19 22.55 -7.04
C LYS A 95 13.51 22.98 -5.60
N PHE A 96 14.51 22.34 -4.98
CA PHE A 96 15.04 22.77 -3.68
C PHE A 96 15.66 24.17 -3.69
N ILE A 97 16.28 24.59 -4.80
CA ILE A 97 16.89 25.91 -4.96
C ILE A 97 15.84 26.98 -5.33
N GLU A 98 14.87 26.66 -6.19
CA GLU A 98 13.88 27.58 -6.75
C GLU A 98 12.81 28.01 -5.74
N ASP A 99 12.36 27.10 -4.85
CA ASP A 99 11.26 27.42 -3.94
C ASP A 99 11.60 28.50 -2.91
N GLY A 100 12.90 28.77 -2.65
CA GLY A 100 13.39 29.98 -1.98
C GLY A 100 12.82 30.31 -0.59
N LYS A 101 11.88 29.52 -0.09
CA LYS A 101 11.12 29.63 1.14
C LYS A 101 11.21 28.29 1.86
N TYR A 102 12.21 28.19 2.71
CA TYR A 102 12.19 27.20 3.79
C TYR A 102 11.17 27.71 4.80
N GLU A 103 9.90 27.50 4.51
CA GLU A 103 8.90 27.30 5.54
C GLU A 103 9.06 25.81 5.91
N GLY A 104 9.33 25.52 7.18
CA GLY A 104 9.90 24.27 7.71
C GLY A 104 9.15 22.95 7.47
N HIS A 105 8.30 22.88 6.45
CA HIS A 105 7.57 21.71 5.97
C HIS A 105 7.92 21.28 4.53
N SER A 106 8.87 21.93 3.85
CA SER A 106 9.09 21.68 2.42
C SER A 106 9.94 20.46 2.03
N PHE A 107 10.79 19.84 2.86
CA PHE A 107 11.62 18.73 2.33
C PHE A 107 10.82 17.45 2.02
N LEU A 108 10.04 16.95 2.97
CA LEU A 108 9.19 15.76 2.77
C LEU A 108 8.02 16.06 1.83
N HIS A 109 7.55 17.31 1.77
CA HIS A 109 6.56 17.75 0.79
C HIS A 109 7.14 17.86 -0.62
N ILE A 110 8.35 18.42 -0.80
CA ILE A 110 9.03 18.49 -2.09
C ILE A 110 9.49 17.11 -2.54
N LEU A 111 10.08 16.31 -1.64
CA LEU A 111 10.39 14.90 -1.89
C LEU A 111 9.10 14.15 -2.22
N GLY A 112 8.02 14.39 -1.46
CA GLY A 112 6.71 13.82 -1.69
C GLY A 112 6.07 14.24 -3.01
N GLU A 113 6.18 15.50 -3.44
CA GLU A 113 5.69 16.02 -4.70
C GLU A 113 6.53 15.56 -5.90
N ILE A 114 7.85 15.49 -5.75
CA ILE A 114 8.76 15.01 -6.81
C ILE A 114 8.61 13.50 -6.96
N MET A 115 8.62 12.78 -5.84
CA MET A 115 8.25 11.37 -5.82
C MET A 115 6.81 11.22 -6.31
N SER A 116 5.90 12.16 -6.06
CA SER A 116 4.53 12.05 -6.58
C SER A 116 4.44 12.14 -8.09
N HIS A 117 5.30 12.92 -8.73
CA HIS A 117 5.13 13.12 -10.16
C HIS A 117 5.49 11.87 -10.98
N ASP A 118 6.16 10.88 -10.39
CA ASP A 118 6.43 9.59 -11.04
C ASP A 118 6.22 8.29 -10.18
N LEU A 119 6.23 8.34 -8.83
CA LEU A 119 5.70 7.27 -7.94
C LEU A 119 4.19 7.41 -7.67
N ILE A 120 3.55 8.51 -8.07
CA ILE A 120 2.12 8.74 -7.85
C ILE A 120 1.44 8.99 -9.22
N GLU A 121 1.34 7.93 -10.01
CA GLU A 121 0.07 7.70 -10.72
C GLU A 121 -1.02 7.20 -9.73
N ASP A 122 -0.70 6.88 -8.46
CA ASP A 122 -1.64 6.21 -7.56
C ASP A 122 -1.69 6.53 -6.05
N TYR A 123 -0.88 7.37 -5.39
CA TYR A 123 -1.09 7.67 -3.95
C TYR A 123 -0.69 9.08 -3.52
N GLU A 124 -1.61 10.05 -3.45
CA GLU A 124 -1.27 11.30 -2.74
C GLU A 124 -0.93 10.99 -1.29
N ILE A 125 0.30 11.32 -0.91
CA ILE A 125 0.78 11.34 0.48
C ILE A 125 -0.29 12.09 1.29
N PRO A 126 -0.88 11.49 2.35
CA PRO A 126 -1.90 12.15 3.14
C PRO A 126 -1.40 13.54 3.50
N ASN A 127 -2.25 14.57 3.40
CA ASN A 127 -1.86 15.96 3.65
C ASN A 127 -1.33 16.08 5.10
N LEU A 128 -0.04 15.82 5.28
CA LEU A 128 0.56 15.37 6.53
C LEU A 128 0.95 16.57 7.42
N TYR A 129 0.73 17.78 6.93
CA TYR A 129 1.39 18.98 7.43
C TYR A 129 0.39 20.14 7.51
N ASP A 130 -0.09 20.41 8.73
CA ASP A 130 -0.80 21.64 9.07
C ASP A 130 0.22 22.79 9.01
N ASP A 131 -0.03 23.79 8.14
CA ASP A 131 0.80 24.96 7.77
C ASP A 131 1.33 25.81 8.96
N LYS A 132 0.99 25.47 10.21
CA LYS A 132 1.09 26.37 11.37
C LYS A 132 2.41 26.30 12.15
N LYS A 133 3.40 25.47 11.77
CA LYS A 133 4.66 25.29 12.54
C LYS A 133 5.96 25.39 11.70
N ALA A 134 6.05 26.40 10.83
CA ALA A 134 7.14 26.58 9.88
C ALA A 134 8.55 26.93 10.43
N ASP A 135 8.75 27.18 11.73
CA ASP A 135 10.06 27.53 12.31
C ASP A 135 10.66 26.38 13.13
N ARG A 136 11.28 25.40 12.47
CA ARG A 136 12.07 24.32 13.11
C ARG A 136 13.58 24.55 12.93
N PRO A 137 14.44 24.25 13.93
CA PRO A 137 15.89 24.28 13.76
C PRO A 137 16.36 23.18 12.78
N LEU A 138 17.32 23.48 11.91
CA LEU A 138 17.96 22.46 11.06
C LEU A 138 18.80 21.51 11.92
N GLU A 139 18.75 20.21 11.62
CA GLU A 139 19.51 19.19 12.36
C GLU A 139 20.24 18.21 11.43
N LEU A 140 20.91 17.22 12.00
CA LEU A 140 21.67 16.18 11.30
C LEU A 140 20.90 15.46 10.17
N HIS A 141 19.58 15.32 10.31
CA HIS A 141 18.74 14.65 9.30
C HIS A 141 18.73 15.38 7.96
N ASP A 142 18.83 16.72 7.95
CA ASP A 142 18.90 17.50 6.71
C ASP A 142 20.22 17.26 5.96
N LEU A 143 21.33 17.02 6.68
CA LEU A 143 22.61 16.63 6.09
C LEU A 143 22.62 15.17 5.59
N PHE A 144 21.95 14.28 6.31
CA PHE A 144 21.76 12.89 5.86
C PHE A 144 21.03 12.84 4.53
N ILE A 145 19.92 13.58 4.43
CA ILE A 145 19.16 13.75 3.21
C ILE A 145 20.03 14.29 2.07
N TRP A 146 20.78 15.37 2.33
CA TRP A 146 21.69 15.95 1.33
C TRP A 146 22.73 14.93 0.84
N ALA A 147 23.34 14.16 1.75
CA ALA A 147 24.29 13.12 1.39
C ALA A 147 23.64 12.00 0.55
N ALA A 148 22.41 11.60 0.89
CA ALA A 148 21.66 10.61 0.13
C ALA A 148 21.32 11.09 -1.29
N ILE A 149 20.81 12.33 -1.45
CA ILE A 149 20.50 12.91 -2.76
C ILE A 149 21.76 13.00 -3.61
N THR A 150 22.84 13.53 -3.03
CA THR A 150 24.12 13.75 -3.71
C THR A 150 24.91 12.48 -4.01
N GLY A 151 24.37 11.30 -3.69
CA GLY A 151 25.02 10.01 -3.96
C GLY A 151 26.29 9.77 -3.13
N ARG A 152 26.49 10.53 -2.04
CA ARG A 152 27.65 10.45 -1.15
C ARG A 152 27.51 9.31 -0.15
N THR A 153 27.67 8.08 -0.63
CA THR A 153 27.35 6.86 0.12
C THR A 153 28.08 6.73 1.45
N LYS A 154 29.32 7.21 1.57
CA LYS A 154 30.11 7.12 2.82
C LYS A 154 29.56 8.08 3.87
N LEU A 155 29.27 9.31 3.48
CA LEU A 155 28.63 10.28 4.38
C LEU A 155 27.22 9.86 4.76
N THR A 156 26.43 9.29 3.85
CA THR A 156 25.10 8.77 4.18
C THR A 156 25.18 7.70 5.28
N LYS A 157 26.15 6.77 5.19
CA LYS A 157 26.36 5.74 6.22
C LYS A 157 26.81 6.34 7.55
N LEU A 158 27.69 7.34 7.51
CA LEU A 158 28.15 8.04 8.71
C LEU A 158 26.96 8.71 9.43
N PHE A 159 26.19 9.50 8.71
CA PHE A 159 25.06 10.23 9.28
C PHE A 159 23.96 9.29 9.77
N TRP A 160 23.71 8.18 9.08
CA TRP A 160 22.79 7.14 9.56
C TRP A 160 23.22 6.54 10.91
N ASN A 161 24.53 6.32 11.11
CA ASN A 161 25.04 5.79 12.39
C ASN A 161 24.91 6.79 13.56
N ILE A 162 24.97 8.09 13.28
CA ILE A 162 24.88 9.17 14.29
C ILE A 162 23.42 9.55 14.57
N ASP A 163 22.52 9.31 13.60
CA ASP A 163 21.11 9.71 13.67
C ASP A 163 20.38 9.14 14.91
N SER A 164 19.35 9.83 15.37
CA SER A 164 18.53 9.39 16.51
C SER A 164 17.41 8.41 16.12
N ASP A 165 17.06 8.36 14.83
CA ASP A 165 15.87 7.67 14.32
C ASP A 165 16.23 6.77 13.13
N GLN A 166 17.15 5.82 13.36
CA GLN A 166 17.77 4.97 12.31
C GLN A 166 16.78 4.17 11.46
N ILE A 167 15.62 3.79 12.02
CA ILE A 167 14.61 3.03 11.27
C ILE A 167 14.02 3.92 10.17
N VAL A 168 13.61 5.15 10.51
CA VAL A 168 12.96 6.06 9.58
C VAL A 168 13.96 6.60 8.55
N SER A 169 15.15 6.99 8.99
CA SER A 169 16.20 7.47 8.07
C SER A 169 16.66 6.37 7.11
N GLY A 170 16.78 5.13 7.56
CA GLY A 170 17.10 3.99 6.69
C GLY A 170 16.03 3.74 5.62
N LEU A 171 14.75 3.76 6.00
CA LEU A 171 13.63 3.60 5.06
C LEU A 171 13.54 4.74 4.05
N ILE A 172 13.77 5.99 4.48
CA ILE A 172 13.78 7.16 3.60
C ILE A 172 14.95 7.06 2.60
N ALA A 173 16.15 6.66 3.04
CA ALA A 173 17.25 6.41 2.11
C ALA A 173 16.93 5.31 1.11
N CYS A 174 16.33 4.19 1.56
CA CYS A 174 15.89 3.11 0.67
C CYS A 174 14.91 3.62 -0.41
N MET A 175 13.92 4.41 0.00
CA MET A 175 12.94 5.01 -0.88
C MET A 175 13.60 5.95 -1.90
N MET A 176 14.50 6.82 -1.45
CA MET A 176 15.21 7.77 -2.31
C MET A 176 16.07 7.06 -3.36
N PHE A 177 16.88 6.08 -2.96
CA PHE A 177 17.72 5.33 -3.91
C PHE A 177 16.89 4.52 -4.90
N THR A 178 15.79 3.90 -4.45
CA THR A 178 14.85 3.17 -5.30
C THR A 178 14.18 4.11 -6.30
N PHE A 179 13.74 5.28 -5.84
CA PHE A 179 13.16 6.30 -6.70
C PHE A 179 14.16 6.77 -7.75
N THR A 180 15.37 7.14 -7.35
CA THR A 180 16.42 7.53 -8.29
C THR A 180 16.65 6.41 -9.31
N ALA A 181 16.88 5.17 -8.87
CA ALA A 181 17.12 4.02 -9.75
C ALA A 181 16.02 3.79 -10.80
N LYS A 182 14.74 3.94 -10.43
CA LYS A 182 13.58 3.78 -11.33
C LYS A 182 13.48 4.86 -12.41
N HIS A 183 14.01 6.06 -12.16
CA HIS A 183 13.90 7.21 -13.06
C HIS A 183 15.15 7.47 -13.91
N LEU A 184 16.18 6.64 -13.78
CA LEU A 184 17.28 6.67 -14.73
C LEU A 184 16.75 6.20 -16.10
N PRO A 185 17.20 6.79 -17.22
CA PRO A 185 16.87 6.30 -18.56
C PRO A 185 17.15 4.80 -18.69
N ASP A 186 16.27 4.08 -19.40
CA ASP A 186 16.44 2.66 -19.74
C ASP A 186 17.47 2.48 -20.86
N ASP A 187 18.73 2.81 -20.57
CA ASP A 187 19.85 2.62 -21.47
C ASP A 187 20.96 1.78 -20.83
N ILE A 188 21.88 1.29 -21.68
CA ILE A 188 22.98 0.42 -21.25
C ILE A 188 23.99 1.20 -20.40
N TYR A 189 24.12 2.52 -20.60
CA TYR A 189 25.08 3.36 -19.90
C TYR A 189 24.73 3.54 -18.42
N HIS A 190 23.45 3.63 -18.08
CA HIS A 190 23.00 3.80 -16.70
C HIS A 190 22.67 2.49 -15.97
N ALA A 191 22.88 1.33 -16.61
CA ALA A 191 22.60 0.02 -16.02
C ALA A 191 23.42 -0.24 -14.76
N ASP A 192 24.73 0.02 -14.80
CA ASP A 192 25.64 -0.19 -13.66
C ASP A 192 25.28 0.72 -12.47
N LEU A 193 25.02 2.01 -12.73
CA LEU A 193 24.61 2.98 -11.71
C LEU A 193 23.26 2.59 -11.09
N ARG A 194 22.31 2.10 -11.89
CA ARG A 194 21.01 1.62 -11.43
C ARG A 194 21.17 0.41 -10.50
N GLU A 195 22.01 -0.55 -10.88
CA GLU A 195 22.30 -1.73 -10.04
C GLU A 195 22.93 -1.33 -8.70
N ASP A 196 23.90 -0.42 -8.71
CA ASP A 196 24.53 0.11 -7.49
C ASP A 196 23.54 0.83 -6.58
N LEU A 197 22.61 1.62 -7.15
CA LEU A 197 21.55 2.29 -6.38
C LEU A 197 20.56 1.29 -5.77
N PHE A 198 20.15 0.26 -6.51
CA PHE A 198 19.30 -0.81 -5.96
C PHE A 198 20.01 -1.61 -4.87
N LYS A 199 21.30 -1.87 -5.02
CA LYS A 199 22.09 -2.54 -3.98
C LYS A 199 22.16 -1.70 -2.70
N LEU A 200 22.31 -0.39 -2.85
CA LEU A 200 22.32 0.54 -1.72
C LEU A 200 20.93 0.66 -1.08
N SER A 201 19.85 0.67 -1.86
CA SER A 201 18.49 0.67 -1.32
C SER A 201 18.22 -0.58 -0.49
N MET A 202 18.55 -1.77 -1.02
CA MET A 202 18.43 -3.04 -0.30
C MET A 202 19.30 -3.09 0.98
N GLU A 203 20.48 -2.47 0.97
CA GLU A 203 21.31 -2.38 2.18
C GLU A 203 20.59 -1.61 3.30
N TYR A 204 20.07 -0.41 3.02
CA TYR A 204 19.35 0.38 4.02
C TYR A 204 18.00 -0.24 4.43
N GLN A 205 17.33 -0.92 3.51
CA GLN A 205 16.15 -1.73 3.78
C GLN A 205 16.44 -2.79 4.84
N GLN A 206 17.49 -3.61 4.60
CA GLN A 206 17.89 -4.68 5.51
C GLN A 206 18.39 -4.16 6.85
N LEU A 207 19.12 -3.05 6.88
CA LEU A 207 19.55 -2.39 8.12
C LEU A 207 18.34 -2.00 8.98
N SER A 208 17.35 -1.32 8.39
CA SER A 208 16.11 -0.93 9.06
C SER A 208 15.37 -2.16 9.60
N LEU A 209 15.29 -3.21 8.79
CA LEU A 209 14.67 -4.47 9.16
C LEU A 209 15.40 -5.18 10.32
N PHE A 210 16.73 -5.18 10.33
CA PHE A 210 17.51 -5.78 11.42
C PHE A 210 17.30 -5.03 12.73
N VAL A 211 17.24 -3.70 12.70
CA VAL A 211 16.94 -2.88 13.88
C VAL A 211 15.53 -3.21 14.41
N ILE A 212 14.52 -3.26 13.54
CA ILE A 212 13.15 -3.64 13.93
C ILE A 212 13.10 -5.05 14.55
N LYS A 213 13.77 -6.03 13.94
CA LYS A 213 13.84 -7.42 14.45
C LYS A 213 14.52 -7.49 15.82
N GLU A 214 15.57 -6.71 16.02
CA GLU A 214 16.30 -6.68 17.29
C GLU A 214 15.52 -5.95 18.39
N CYS A 215 14.83 -4.84 18.07
CA CYS A 215 13.86 -4.22 18.97
C CYS A 215 12.82 -5.25 19.42
N TYR A 216 12.24 -5.99 18.47
CA TYR A 216 11.21 -6.99 18.77
C TYR A 216 11.71 -8.13 19.66
N ARG A 217 12.99 -8.49 19.52
CA ARG A 217 13.64 -9.50 20.36
C ARG A 217 13.89 -9.01 21.79
N LEU A 218 14.17 -7.72 21.96
CA LEU A 218 14.41 -7.09 23.27
C LEU A 218 13.10 -6.84 24.01
N ASP A 219 12.14 -6.20 23.35
CA ASP A 219 10.81 -5.94 23.89
C ASP A 219 9.75 -5.87 22.78
N LYS A 220 8.80 -6.80 22.82
CA LYS A 220 7.70 -6.87 21.86
C LYS A 220 6.72 -5.70 22.00
N LYS A 221 6.43 -5.26 23.22
CA LYS A 221 5.46 -4.18 23.47
C LYS A 221 6.06 -2.85 23.06
N GLY A 222 7.26 -2.53 23.56
CA GLY A 222 7.99 -1.33 23.18
C GLY A 222 8.28 -1.23 21.68
N THR A 223 8.46 -2.35 20.97
CA THR A 223 8.59 -2.33 19.49
C THR A 223 7.30 -1.92 18.80
N SER A 224 6.14 -2.38 19.28
CA SER A 224 4.85 -1.93 18.76
C SER A 224 4.68 -0.43 18.94
N ASP A 225 5.09 0.10 20.09
CA ASP A 225 5.03 1.53 20.40
C ASP A 225 6.03 2.35 19.57
N ILE A 226 7.25 1.84 19.35
CA ILE A 226 8.25 2.45 18.45
C ILE A 226 7.71 2.58 17.02
N LEU A 227 7.04 1.55 16.49
CA LEU A 227 6.57 1.53 15.11
C LEU A 227 5.43 2.52 14.83
N VAL A 228 4.64 2.89 15.85
CA VAL A 228 3.54 3.87 15.74
C VAL A 228 3.92 5.26 16.30
N LYS A 229 5.12 5.40 16.84
CA LYS A 229 5.59 6.65 17.45
C LYS A 229 5.89 7.69 16.38
N GLN A 230 5.28 8.86 16.53
CA GLN A 230 5.55 10.02 15.68
C GLN A 230 6.96 10.54 15.89
N ARG A 231 7.70 10.72 14.79
CA ARG A 231 9.03 11.34 14.80
C ARG A 231 8.91 12.80 14.38
N ARG A 232 8.92 13.72 15.36
CA ARG A 232 8.81 15.17 15.13
C ARG A 232 9.85 15.71 14.15
N LYS A 233 11.06 15.15 14.16
CA LYS A 233 12.15 15.50 13.24
C LYS A 233 11.84 15.17 11.78
N TRP A 234 11.03 14.14 11.56
CA TRP A 234 10.63 13.65 10.26
C TRP A 234 9.17 14.01 9.96
N GLY A 235 8.68 15.14 10.48
CA GLY A 235 7.33 15.59 10.15
C GLY A 235 6.21 14.74 10.76
N ASP A 236 6.42 14.20 11.97
CA ASP A 236 5.46 13.36 12.68
C ASP A 236 5.12 12.03 11.96
N ILE A 237 5.97 11.60 11.03
CA ILE A 237 5.91 10.28 10.39
C ILE A 237 6.22 9.19 11.44
N ALA A 238 5.41 8.14 11.45
CA ALA A 238 5.70 6.92 12.21
C ALA A 238 6.50 5.93 11.35
N PRO A 239 7.36 5.07 11.93
CA PRO A 239 8.09 4.07 11.17
C PRO A 239 7.21 3.15 10.31
N LEU A 240 6.01 2.82 10.77
CA LEU A 240 5.07 2.02 9.98
C LEU A 240 4.58 2.75 8.73
N ASP A 241 4.30 4.06 8.83
CA ASP A 241 3.98 4.90 7.68
C ASP A 241 5.17 4.99 6.70
N ALA A 242 6.41 5.04 7.21
CA ALA A 242 7.60 5.06 6.36
C ALA A 242 7.81 3.76 5.59
N VAL A 243 7.38 2.61 6.13
CA VAL A 243 7.41 1.31 5.41
C VAL A 243 6.37 1.32 4.29
N ASP A 244 5.17 1.84 4.56
CA ASP A 244 4.10 1.97 3.57
C ASP A 244 4.50 2.92 2.42
N MET A 245 5.04 4.11 2.75
CA MET A 245 5.55 5.06 1.77
C MET A 245 6.69 4.48 0.90
N ALA A 246 7.46 3.53 1.43
CA ALA A 246 8.54 2.86 0.69
C ALA A 246 8.03 1.69 -0.18
N GLU A 247 6.73 1.37 -0.13
CA GLU A 247 6.09 0.21 -0.76
C GLU A 247 6.77 -1.12 -0.40
N ASP A 248 7.36 -1.21 0.80
CA ASP A 248 8.18 -2.35 1.20
C ASP A 248 7.34 -3.49 1.79
N MET A 249 6.93 -4.40 0.91
CA MET A 249 6.15 -5.58 1.25
C MET A 249 6.92 -6.58 2.12
N GLU A 250 8.26 -6.63 2.03
CA GLU A 250 9.07 -7.55 2.82
C GLU A 250 9.05 -7.15 4.29
N ILE A 251 9.35 -5.88 4.59
CA ILE A 251 9.34 -5.36 5.96
C ILE A 251 7.93 -5.46 6.55
N MET A 252 6.89 -5.10 5.78
CA MET A 252 5.49 -5.16 6.25
C MET A 252 5.05 -6.60 6.59
N SER A 253 5.57 -7.60 5.89
CA SER A 253 5.26 -9.03 6.14
C SER A 253 5.89 -9.59 7.42
N HIS A 254 6.89 -8.92 7.97
CA HIS A 254 7.58 -9.42 9.15
C HIS A 254 6.73 -9.34 10.43
N ALA A 255 7.00 -10.27 11.35
CA ALA A 255 6.26 -10.44 12.59
C ALA A 255 6.11 -9.15 13.45
N PRO A 256 7.11 -8.24 13.55
CA PRO A 256 6.96 -7.00 14.32
C PRO A 256 5.86 -6.09 13.77
N CYS A 257 5.84 -5.84 12.45
CA CYS A 257 4.81 -5.02 11.79
C CYS A 257 3.43 -5.68 11.90
N GLN A 258 3.35 -6.98 11.63
CA GLN A 258 2.08 -7.72 11.75
C GLN A 258 1.53 -7.78 13.18
N PHE A 259 2.40 -7.81 14.19
CA PHE A 259 2.02 -7.74 15.60
C PHE A 259 1.50 -6.35 15.98
N THR A 260 2.15 -5.29 15.53
CA THR A 260 1.65 -3.90 15.69
C THR A 260 0.28 -3.74 15.05
N LEU A 261 0.10 -4.25 13.84
CA LEU A 261 -1.19 -4.24 13.14
C LEU A 261 -2.26 -5.06 13.86
N ASP A 262 -1.91 -6.18 14.49
CA ASP A 262 -2.84 -6.92 15.37
C ASP A 262 -3.29 -6.07 16.57
N ASN A 263 -2.36 -5.34 17.19
CA ASN A 263 -2.67 -4.46 18.33
C ASN A 263 -3.58 -3.31 17.91
N ILE A 264 -3.30 -2.66 16.76
CA ILE A 264 -4.15 -1.61 16.20
C ILE A 264 -5.54 -2.16 15.85
N TRP A 265 -5.60 -3.35 15.23
CA TRP A 265 -6.85 -3.99 14.82
C TRP A 265 -7.78 -4.32 16.01
N ILE A 266 -7.20 -4.84 17.09
CA ILE A 266 -7.93 -5.16 18.33
C ILE A 266 -8.28 -3.87 19.10
N GLY A 267 -7.49 -2.82 18.95
CA GLY A 267 -7.67 -1.54 19.63
C GLY A 267 -7.31 -1.65 21.10
N ARG A 268 -8.16 -1.09 21.97
CA ARG A 268 -7.93 -1.07 23.43
C ARG A 268 -8.29 -2.38 24.15
N MET A 269 -8.78 -3.39 23.43
CA MET A 269 -9.12 -4.69 24.01
C MET A 269 -7.86 -5.56 24.19
N THR A 270 -7.86 -6.44 25.19
CA THR A 270 -6.73 -7.36 25.39
C THR A 270 -6.65 -8.36 24.24
N SER A 271 -5.44 -8.57 23.69
CA SER A 271 -5.18 -9.46 22.55
C SER A 271 -5.46 -10.95 22.81
N SER A 272 -5.61 -11.34 24.08
CA SER A 272 -6.04 -12.67 24.52
C SER A 272 -7.53 -12.94 24.30
N THR A 273 -8.33 -11.91 23.99
CA THR A 273 -9.78 -12.04 23.86
C THR A 273 -10.15 -12.85 22.63
N PRO A 274 -10.84 -14.01 22.77
CA PRO A 274 -11.24 -14.79 21.62
C PRO A 274 -12.31 -14.07 20.80
N LYS A 275 -12.18 -14.11 19.46
CA LYS A 275 -13.04 -13.39 18.51
C LYS A 275 -14.54 -13.66 18.68
N TRP A 276 -14.93 -14.85 19.13
CA TRP A 276 -16.34 -15.17 19.37
C TRP A 276 -16.96 -14.37 20.52
N LYS A 277 -16.17 -13.97 21.54
CA LYS A 277 -16.66 -13.11 22.63
C LYS A 277 -17.00 -11.71 22.11
N ILE A 278 -16.20 -11.20 21.17
CA ILE A 278 -16.46 -9.93 20.49
C ILE A 278 -17.78 -10.04 19.71
N LEU A 279 -17.97 -11.10 18.92
CA LEU A 279 -19.23 -11.34 18.21
C LEU A 279 -20.43 -11.51 19.17
N ALA A 280 -20.25 -12.19 20.30
CA ALA A 280 -21.32 -12.36 21.28
C ALA A 280 -21.70 -11.03 21.96
N ALA A 281 -20.72 -10.19 22.28
CA ALA A 281 -20.94 -8.87 22.86
C ALA A 281 -21.62 -7.88 21.90
N MET A 282 -21.41 -8.06 20.59
CA MET A 282 -22.13 -7.34 19.55
C MET A 282 -23.64 -7.65 19.55
N ILE A 283 -24.02 -8.92 19.70
CA ILE A 283 -25.43 -9.37 19.71
C ILE A 283 -26.08 -9.06 21.07
N PHE A 284 -25.32 -9.20 22.16
CA PHE A 284 -25.80 -8.99 23.52
C PHE A 284 -24.85 -8.02 24.27
N PRO A 285 -25.14 -6.70 24.24
CA PRO A 285 -24.30 -5.65 24.81
C PRO A 285 -23.87 -5.84 26.28
N PRO A 286 -24.63 -6.47 27.18
CA PRO A 286 -24.15 -6.69 28.55
C PRO A 286 -22.89 -7.58 28.66
N LEU A 287 -22.55 -8.38 27.63
CA LEU A 287 -21.30 -9.16 27.62
C LEU A 287 -20.04 -8.30 27.44
N LEU A 288 -20.19 -7.01 27.08
CA LEU A 288 -19.08 -6.05 26.96
C LEU A 288 -18.29 -5.90 28.27
N PHE A 289 -18.95 -6.06 29.41
CA PHE A 289 -18.33 -5.91 30.74
C PHE A 289 -17.47 -7.10 31.15
N ILE A 290 -17.55 -8.22 30.43
CA ILE A 290 -16.73 -9.42 30.66
C ILE A 290 -15.41 -9.36 29.88
N ILE A 291 -15.33 -8.47 28.89
CA ILE A 291 -14.12 -8.27 28.09
C ILE A 291 -13.10 -7.47 28.91
N GLU A 292 -11.85 -7.91 28.87
CA GLU A 292 -10.72 -7.22 29.50
C GLU A 292 -10.20 -6.14 28.54
N TYR A 293 -10.00 -4.94 29.07
CA TYR A 293 -9.50 -3.78 28.33
C TYR A 293 -8.13 -3.40 28.91
N VAL A 294 -7.22 -2.99 28.03
CA VAL A 294 -5.88 -2.52 28.42
C VAL A 294 -6.04 -1.09 28.92
N GLU A 295 -5.79 -0.88 30.22
CA GLU A 295 -5.66 0.46 30.80
C GLU A 295 -4.30 1.05 30.40
N ASP A 296 -4.25 2.33 30.03
CA ASP A 296 -2.97 2.99 29.81
C ASP A 296 -2.25 3.20 31.15
N GLU A 297 -0.93 3.06 31.15
CA GLU A 297 -0.06 3.66 32.17
C GLU A 297 0.24 5.14 31.82
N ASP A 298 -0.66 5.85 31.13
CA ASP A 298 -0.42 7.24 30.72
C ASP A 298 -0.39 8.15 31.96
N PRO A 299 0.73 8.81 32.29
CA PRO A 299 0.87 9.62 33.50
C PRO A 299 0.15 10.98 33.42
N THR A 300 -0.46 11.32 32.28
CA THR A 300 -1.20 12.59 32.08
C THR A 300 -2.67 12.50 32.50
N HIS A 301 -3.20 11.29 32.65
CA HIS A 301 -4.53 11.04 33.20
C HIS A 301 -4.42 10.10 34.40
N GLU A 302 -4.04 10.65 35.55
CA GLU A 302 -4.33 10.05 36.86
C GLU A 302 -5.86 10.00 37.05
N HIS A 303 -6.55 9.10 36.34
CA HIS A 303 -7.86 8.65 36.79
C HIS A 303 -7.60 7.62 37.89
N GLU A 304 -7.58 8.10 39.14
CA GLU A 304 -7.56 7.25 40.35
C GLU A 304 -8.75 6.26 40.41
N ASP A 305 -9.77 6.46 39.57
CA ASP A 305 -10.91 5.58 39.39
C ASP A 305 -10.82 4.85 38.03
N GLY A 306 -10.78 3.52 38.01
CA GLY A 306 -10.67 2.70 36.79
C GLY A 306 -11.76 2.98 35.72
N LEU A 307 -11.60 2.42 34.51
CA LEU A 307 -12.39 2.79 33.32
C LEU A 307 -13.90 2.90 33.57
N THR A 308 -14.50 4.05 33.23
CA THR A 308 -15.95 4.25 33.31
C THR A 308 -16.71 3.36 32.32
N VAL A 309 -18.00 3.13 32.57
CA VAL A 309 -18.87 2.34 31.67
C VAL A 309 -18.94 2.93 30.26
N LEU A 310 -18.95 4.26 30.14
CA LEU A 310 -19.01 4.95 28.86
C LEU A 310 -17.69 4.82 28.09
N ASP A 311 -16.55 4.81 28.78
CA ASP A 311 -15.25 4.61 28.15
C ASP A 311 -15.14 3.20 27.58
N ARG A 312 -15.58 2.17 28.33
CA ARG A 312 -15.60 0.77 27.86
C ARG A 312 -16.49 0.60 26.62
N ILE A 313 -17.67 1.21 26.62
CA ILE A 313 -18.58 1.21 25.47
C ILE A 313 -17.89 1.90 24.29
N THR A 314 -17.32 3.08 24.51
CA THR A 314 -16.64 3.85 23.46
C THR A 314 -15.48 3.06 22.87
N PHE A 315 -14.57 2.52 23.69
CA PHE A 315 -13.42 1.73 23.26
C PHE A 315 -13.80 0.48 22.47
N TYR A 316 -14.90 -0.19 22.85
CA TYR A 316 -15.39 -1.35 22.10
C TYR A 316 -15.90 -0.96 20.71
N TYR A 317 -16.72 0.09 20.63
CA TYR A 317 -17.36 0.51 19.38
C TYR A 317 -16.41 1.27 18.44
N THR A 318 -15.37 1.91 18.97
CA THR A 318 -14.33 2.56 18.15
C THR A 318 -13.30 1.58 17.58
N ALA A 319 -13.18 0.38 18.14
CA ALA A 319 -12.20 -0.62 17.68
C ALA A 319 -12.46 -1.08 16.22
N PRO A 320 -11.43 -1.15 15.36
CA PRO A 320 -11.57 -1.58 13.96
C PRO A 320 -12.19 -2.97 13.80
N ILE A 321 -11.80 -3.94 14.64
CA ILE A 321 -12.37 -5.28 14.63
C ILE A 321 -13.88 -5.29 14.84
N THR A 322 -14.39 -4.45 15.73
CA THR A 322 -15.83 -4.35 16.01
C THR A 322 -16.57 -3.76 14.82
N LYS A 323 -16.03 -2.68 14.24
CA LYS A 323 -16.59 -2.05 13.02
C LYS A 323 -16.65 -3.04 11.85
N PHE A 324 -15.60 -3.82 11.66
CA PHE A 324 -15.57 -4.88 10.65
C PHE A 324 -16.63 -5.95 10.90
N MET A 325 -16.76 -6.44 12.13
CA MET A 325 -17.78 -7.46 12.45
C MET A 325 -19.20 -6.93 12.22
N TYR A 326 -19.47 -5.65 12.55
CA TYR A 326 -20.71 -4.97 12.17
C TYR A 326 -20.92 -4.90 10.66
N SER A 327 -19.87 -4.59 9.89
CA SER A 327 -19.92 -4.55 8.43
C SER A 327 -20.24 -5.93 7.84
N VAL A 328 -19.58 -6.99 8.31
CA VAL A 328 -19.81 -8.37 7.85
C VAL A 328 -21.25 -8.83 8.12
N VAL A 329 -21.74 -8.64 9.35
CA VAL A 329 -23.12 -9.02 9.70
C VAL A 329 -24.13 -8.21 8.91
N SER A 330 -23.88 -6.89 8.76
CA SER A 330 -24.68 -6.00 7.93
C SER A 330 -24.76 -6.48 6.48
N HIS A 331 -23.64 -6.89 5.89
CA HIS A 331 -23.57 -7.38 4.51
C HIS A 331 -24.30 -8.71 4.31
N VAL A 332 -24.18 -9.64 5.26
CA VAL A 332 -24.94 -10.90 5.22
C VAL A 332 -26.44 -10.63 5.32
N LEU A 333 -26.86 -9.70 6.19
CA LEU A 333 -28.26 -9.29 6.30
C LEU A 333 -28.77 -8.61 5.03
N LEU A 334 -27.94 -7.77 4.40
CA LEU A 334 -28.23 -7.15 3.10
C LEU A 334 -28.53 -8.22 2.05
N ILE A 335 -27.67 -9.23 1.91
CA ILE A 335 -27.86 -10.34 0.96
C ILE A 335 -29.16 -11.09 1.27
N PHE A 336 -29.45 -11.38 2.53
CA PHE A 336 -30.65 -12.11 2.93
C PHE A 336 -31.93 -11.33 2.60
N ILE A 337 -31.98 -10.04 2.95
CA ILE A 337 -33.13 -9.16 2.69
C ILE A 337 -33.30 -8.94 1.18
N PHE A 338 -32.21 -8.72 0.45
CA PHE A 338 -32.27 -8.58 -1.02
C PHE A 338 -32.76 -9.86 -1.69
N SER A 339 -32.29 -11.03 -1.23
CA SER A 339 -32.76 -12.33 -1.75
C SER A 339 -34.25 -12.52 -1.47
N TYR A 340 -34.71 -12.18 -0.26
CA TYR A 340 -36.13 -12.20 0.08
C TYR A 340 -36.95 -11.25 -0.82
N MET A 341 -36.47 -10.02 -1.03
CA MET A 341 -37.11 -9.04 -1.90
C MET A 341 -37.25 -9.57 -3.34
N VAL A 342 -36.16 -10.08 -3.94
CA VAL A 342 -36.16 -10.57 -5.34
C VAL A 342 -37.06 -11.79 -5.52
N LEU A 343 -37.09 -12.71 -4.54
CA LEU A 343 -37.86 -13.95 -4.64
C LEU A 343 -39.36 -13.76 -4.37
N PHE A 344 -39.73 -12.94 -3.37
CA PHE A 344 -41.10 -12.91 -2.85
C PHE A 344 -41.84 -11.60 -3.09
N GLU A 345 -41.18 -10.45 -2.96
CA GLU A 345 -41.84 -9.13 -3.02
C GLU A 345 -41.69 -8.43 -4.38
N LEU A 346 -40.76 -8.87 -5.25
CA LEU A 346 -40.55 -8.24 -6.55
C LEU A 346 -41.73 -8.53 -7.50
N GLN A 347 -42.70 -7.62 -7.47
CA GLN A 347 -43.86 -7.59 -8.34
C GLN A 347 -43.95 -6.29 -9.15
N PRO A 348 -44.70 -6.31 -10.27
CA PRO A 348 -44.96 -5.10 -11.05
C PRO A 348 -45.78 -4.09 -10.24
N LEU A 349 -45.47 -2.79 -10.38
CA LEU A 349 -46.10 -1.68 -9.63
C LEU A 349 -47.64 -1.61 -9.75
N SER A 350 -48.22 -2.23 -10.78
CA SER A 350 -49.68 -2.28 -10.96
C SER A 350 -50.41 -3.23 -10.00
N LYS A 351 -49.69 -4.17 -9.36
CA LYS A 351 -50.28 -5.18 -8.47
C LYS A 351 -50.08 -4.85 -7.00
N GLU A 352 -48.89 -4.39 -6.63
CA GLU A 352 -48.54 -4.02 -5.26
C GLU A 352 -47.67 -2.76 -5.26
N SER A 353 -47.89 -1.89 -4.27
CA SER A 353 -47.01 -0.75 -4.00
C SER A 353 -45.62 -1.22 -3.54
N ILE A 354 -44.65 -0.31 -3.51
CA ILE A 354 -43.28 -0.57 -3.00
C ILE A 354 -43.35 -1.30 -1.66
N GLY A 355 -42.76 -2.49 -1.59
CA GLY A 355 -42.70 -3.31 -0.39
C GLY A 355 -41.81 -2.67 0.68
N TRP A 356 -42.01 -3.03 1.94
CA TRP A 356 -41.16 -2.53 3.03
C TRP A 356 -39.70 -2.98 2.84
N SER A 357 -39.47 -4.18 2.31
CA SER A 357 -38.12 -4.71 2.08
C SER A 357 -37.42 -3.95 0.96
N GLU A 358 -38.15 -3.58 -0.10
CA GLU A 358 -37.64 -2.77 -1.20
C GLU A 358 -37.29 -1.35 -0.75
N GLY A 359 -38.18 -0.69 0.02
CA GLY A 359 -37.90 0.63 0.58
C GLY A 359 -36.68 0.63 1.50
N LEU A 360 -36.54 -0.43 2.31
CA LEU A 360 -35.35 -0.63 3.13
C LEU A 360 -34.09 -0.84 2.27
N MET A 361 -34.17 -1.61 1.19
CA MET A 361 -33.04 -1.85 0.29
C MET A 361 -32.58 -0.58 -0.42
N VAL A 362 -33.51 0.24 -0.91
CA VAL A 362 -33.20 1.54 -1.52
C VAL A 362 -32.47 2.44 -0.53
N LEU A 363 -33.00 2.58 0.68
CA LEU A 363 -32.34 3.36 1.73
C LEU A 363 -30.94 2.81 2.04
N TRP A 364 -30.81 1.48 2.14
CA TRP A 364 -29.55 0.83 2.50
C TRP A 364 -28.47 1.03 1.44
N ILE A 365 -28.79 0.80 0.16
CA ILE A 365 -27.85 0.98 -0.95
C ILE A 365 -27.51 2.46 -1.15
N ALA A 366 -28.48 3.37 -0.97
CA ALA A 366 -28.20 4.80 -0.98
C ALA A 366 -27.21 5.21 0.13
N ILE A 367 -27.34 4.65 1.34
CA ILE A 367 -26.40 4.89 2.45
C ILE A 367 -25.01 4.34 2.13
N LEU A 368 -24.91 3.16 1.48
CA LEU A 368 -23.63 2.65 1.00
C LEU A 368 -23.02 3.58 -0.06
N GLY A 369 -23.82 4.08 -1.01
CA GLY A 369 -23.37 5.07 -1.99
C GLY A 369 -22.88 6.38 -1.35
N LEU A 370 -23.54 6.85 -0.29
CA LEU A 370 -23.07 8.02 0.48
C LEU A 370 -21.75 7.76 1.21
N GLU A 371 -21.54 6.55 1.71
CA GLU A 371 -20.27 6.15 2.33
C GLU A 371 -19.15 6.11 1.29
N GLU A 372 -19.39 5.61 0.07
CA GLU A 372 -18.41 5.66 -1.02
C GLU A 372 -18.09 7.11 -1.41
N ILE A 373 -19.09 7.99 -1.47
CA ILE A 373 -18.87 9.44 -1.69
C ILE A 373 -18.04 10.05 -0.56
N ARG A 374 -18.31 9.68 0.69
CA ARG A 374 -17.50 10.15 1.83
C ARG A 374 -16.07 9.64 1.74
N GLN A 375 -15.82 8.42 1.30
CA GLN A 375 -14.46 7.91 1.11
C GLN A 375 -13.74 8.66 0.00
N MET A 376 -14.44 8.95 -1.11
CA MET A 376 -13.90 9.79 -2.19
C MET A 376 -13.54 11.21 -1.72
N VAL A 377 -14.42 11.86 -0.95
CA VAL A 377 -14.23 13.27 -0.54
C VAL A 377 -13.35 13.41 0.71
N GLY A 378 -13.57 12.57 1.72
CA GLY A 378 -12.96 12.68 3.04
C GLY A 378 -11.51 12.23 3.10
N ALA A 379 -11.02 11.49 2.09
CA ALA A 379 -9.62 11.12 2.01
C ALA A 379 -8.74 12.25 1.44
N GLY A 380 -9.32 13.30 0.85
CA GLY A 380 -8.54 14.32 0.12
C GLY A 380 -7.77 13.75 -1.08
N VAL A 381 -8.10 12.51 -1.47
CA VAL A 381 -7.42 11.72 -2.50
C VAL A 381 -7.95 12.11 -3.87
N MET A 382 -7.04 12.35 -4.82
CA MET A 382 -7.40 12.50 -6.23
C MET A 382 -8.26 11.31 -6.69
N ILE A 383 -9.41 11.58 -7.32
CA ILE A 383 -10.42 10.58 -7.75
C ILE A 383 -9.80 9.38 -8.49
N GLN A 384 -8.66 9.59 -9.15
CA GLN A 384 -7.90 8.59 -9.88
C GLN A 384 -7.40 7.43 -9.00
N THR A 385 -6.81 7.68 -7.82
CA THR A 385 -6.37 6.64 -6.87
C THR A 385 -7.55 5.85 -6.32
N TRP A 386 -8.66 6.52 -6.03
CA TRP A 386 -9.84 5.83 -5.52
C TRP A 386 -10.42 4.88 -6.60
N ILE A 387 -10.36 5.27 -7.87
CA ILE A 387 -10.80 4.45 -9.02
C ILE A 387 -9.82 3.31 -9.32
N SER A 388 -8.52 3.41 -9.02
CA SER A 388 -7.57 2.34 -9.34
C SER A 388 -7.83 1.05 -8.56
N ASN A 389 -8.49 1.13 -7.40
CA ASN A 389 -8.94 -0.05 -6.68
C ASN A 389 -10.15 -0.71 -7.39
N PRO A 390 -10.02 -1.96 -7.88
CA PRO A 390 -11.09 -2.64 -8.61
C PRO A 390 -12.36 -2.85 -7.76
N TRP A 391 -12.22 -2.93 -6.44
CA TRP A 391 -13.35 -3.11 -5.52
C TRP A 391 -14.20 -1.85 -5.39
N ASN A 392 -13.57 -0.68 -5.46
CA ASN A 392 -14.26 0.61 -5.46
C ASN A 392 -15.06 0.81 -6.75
N ILE A 393 -14.49 0.44 -7.90
CA ILE A 393 -15.21 0.43 -9.18
C ILE A 393 -16.44 -0.50 -9.11
N LEU A 394 -16.26 -1.70 -8.54
CA LEU A 394 -17.36 -2.66 -8.36
C LEU A 394 -18.48 -2.05 -7.50
N ASP A 395 -18.16 -1.32 -6.43
CA ASP A 395 -19.14 -0.69 -5.55
C ASP A 395 -19.94 0.41 -6.25
N ILE A 396 -19.28 1.30 -7.00
CA ILE A 396 -19.99 2.27 -7.87
C ILE A 396 -20.88 1.55 -8.87
N PHE A 397 -20.40 0.48 -9.49
CA PHE A 397 -21.17 -0.26 -10.47
C PHE A 397 -22.40 -0.93 -9.84
N ILE A 398 -22.29 -1.49 -8.63
CA ILE A 398 -23.41 -2.06 -7.88
C ILE A 398 -24.45 -1.00 -7.55
N VAL A 399 -24.03 0.15 -7.01
CA VAL A 399 -24.93 1.26 -6.66
C VAL A 399 -25.63 1.79 -7.92
N ALA A 400 -24.87 2.07 -8.99
CA ALA A 400 -25.43 2.56 -10.25
C ALA A 400 -26.42 1.57 -10.89
N LEU A 401 -26.07 0.28 -10.95
CA LEU A 401 -26.94 -0.75 -11.52
C LEU A 401 -28.24 -0.88 -10.72
N PHE A 402 -28.17 -0.81 -9.38
CA PHE A 402 -29.35 -0.85 -8.52
C PHE A 402 -30.25 0.38 -8.74
N GLU A 403 -29.69 1.59 -8.71
CA GLU A 403 -30.45 2.82 -8.88
C GLU A 403 -31.09 2.90 -10.28
N ILE A 404 -30.37 2.52 -11.34
CA ILE A 404 -30.93 2.44 -12.70
C ILE A 404 -32.09 1.43 -12.74
N SER A 405 -31.93 0.26 -12.12
CA SER A 405 -32.99 -0.76 -12.06
C SER A 405 -34.23 -0.26 -11.32
N PHE A 406 -34.03 0.50 -10.24
CA PHE A 406 -35.09 1.12 -9.47
C PHE A 406 -35.80 2.25 -10.26
N LEU A 407 -35.05 3.11 -10.94
CA LEU A 407 -35.60 4.19 -11.78
C LEU A 407 -36.39 3.66 -12.98
N ILE A 408 -35.90 2.60 -13.63
CA ILE A 408 -36.62 1.91 -14.71
C ILE A 408 -37.93 1.33 -14.17
N ARG A 409 -37.90 0.73 -12.97
CA ARG A 409 -39.10 0.21 -12.30
C ARG A 409 -40.14 1.29 -11.99
N LEU A 410 -39.71 2.47 -11.52
CA LEU A 410 -40.61 3.61 -11.30
C LEU A 410 -41.18 4.17 -12.62
N SER A 411 -40.38 4.18 -13.68
CA SER A 411 -40.77 4.75 -14.98
C SER A 411 -41.79 3.87 -15.73
N LEU A 412 -41.78 2.56 -15.49
CA LEU A 412 -42.67 1.58 -16.12
C LEU A 412 -44.11 1.55 -15.55
N GLU A 413 -44.46 2.48 -14.67
CA GLU A 413 -45.80 2.63 -14.09
C GLU A 413 -46.89 2.93 -15.15
N LYS A 414 -46.53 3.33 -16.37
CA LYS A 414 -47.48 3.86 -17.40
C LYS A 414 -47.71 3.02 -18.66
N GLY A 415 -47.07 1.86 -18.84
CA GLY A 415 -47.27 1.02 -20.03
C GLY A 415 -46.79 -0.40 -19.80
N PHE A 416 -47.72 -1.35 -19.67
CA PHE A 416 -47.40 -2.73 -19.32
C PHE A 416 -47.13 -3.59 -20.55
N GLU A 417 -45.85 -3.92 -20.79
CA GLU A 417 -45.46 -5.13 -21.52
C GLU A 417 -44.76 -6.12 -20.56
N LYS A 418 -45.07 -7.42 -20.69
CA LYS A 418 -44.52 -8.49 -19.80
C LYS A 418 -43.00 -8.63 -19.92
N THR A 419 -42.44 -8.22 -21.05
CA THR A 419 -41.01 -8.25 -21.40
C THR A 419 -40.19 -7.27 -20.56
N ASP A 420 -40.72 -6.07 -20.30
CA ASP A 420 -39.99 -5.03 -19.56
C ASP A 420 -39.79 -5.40 -18.08
N PHE A 421 -40.77 -6.10 -17.50
CA PHE A 421 -40.65 -6.59 -16.13
C PHE A 421 -39.65 -7.75 -16.00
N GLN A 422 -39.51 -8.59 -17.03
CA GLN A 422 -38.48 -9.64 -17.03
C GLN A 422 -37.08 -9.02 -17.06
N LEU A 423 -36.88 -7.95 -17.83
CA LEU A 423 -35.62 -7.21 -17.85
C LEU A 423 -35.26 -6.65 -16.46
N ILE A 424 -36.21 -6.01 -15.77
CA ILE A 424 -35.99 -5.51 -14.40
C ILE A 424 -35.55 -6.64 -13.47
N ARG A 425 -36.27 -7.77 -13.49
CA ARG A 425 -35.94 -8.92 -12.65
C ARG A 425 -34.54 -9.46 -12.93
N ILE A 426 -34.14 -9.51 -14.20
CA ILE A 426 -32.80 -9.90 -14.61
C ILE A 426 -31.76 -8.92 -14.04
N LEU A 427 -32.00 -7.60 -14.14
CA LEU A 427 -31.09 -6.58 -13.60
C LEU A 427 -30.92 -6.71 -12.08
N TYR A 428 -32.01 -6.85 -11.31
CA TYR A 428 -31.94 -7.09 -9.86
C TYR A 428 -31.18 -8.39 -9.54
N CYS A 429 -31.37 -9.47 -10.31
CA CYS A 429 -30.61 -10.71 -10.12
C CYS A 429 -29.11 -10.50 -10.37
N PHE A 430 -28.73 -9.74 -11.41
CA PHE A 430 -27.34 -9.39 -11.64
C PHE A 430 -26.76 -8.55 -10.50
N THR A 431 -27.51 -7.56 -9.99
CA THR A 431 -27.11 -6.79 -8.81
C THR A 431 -26.88 -7.70 -7.60
N LEU A 432 -27.75 -8.68 -7.34
CA LEU A 432 -27.57 -9.66 -6.26
C LEU A 432 -26.27 -10.45 -6.41
N ILE A 433 -25.98 -10.94 -7.63
CA ILE A 433 -24.74 -11.68 -7.91
C ILE A 433 -23.50 -10.82 -7.59
N LEU A 434 -23.51 -9.54 -7.98
CA LEU A 434 -22.41 -8.62 -7.72
C LEU A 434 -22.26 -8.32 -6.23
N ILE A 435 -23.35 -8.14 -5.49
CA ILE A 435 -23.33 -7.98 -4.01
C ILE A 435 -22.77 -9.25 -3.35
N CYS A 436 -23.08 -10.44 -3.85
CA CYS A 436 -22.47 -11.68 -3.39
C CYS A 436 -20.96 -11.69 -3.64
N TYR A 437 -20.51 -11.28 -4.84
CA TYR A 437 -19.09 -11.15 -5.16
C TYR A 437 -18.39 -10.10 -4.27
N ARG A 438 -19.08 -9.03 -3.88
CA ARG A 438 -18.58 -8.02 -2.93
C ARG A 438 -18.25 -8.57 -1.52
N THR A 439 -18.59 -9.82 -1.22
CA THR A 439 -18.16 -10.50 0.01
C THR A 439 -16.68 -10.88 0.00
N PHE A 440 -16.07 -11.10 -1.18
CA PHE A 440 -14.68 -11.56 -1.31
C PHE A 440 -13.66 -10.65 -0.59
N PRO A 441 -13.71 -9.30 -0.73
CA PRO A 441 -12.79 -8.41 -0.03
C PRO A 441 -12.81 -8.52 1.49
N MET A 442 -13.96 -8.87 2.08
CA MET A 442 -14.09 -8.98 3.54
C MET A 442 -13.20 -10.10 4.11
N PHE A 443 -12.88 -11.10 3.29
CA PHE A 443 -12.02 -12.20 3.69
C PHE A 443 -10.52 -11.86 3.63
N TYR A 444 -10.11 -10.73 3.04
CA TYR A 444 -8.71 -10.30 3.06
C TYR A 444 -8.19 -10.07 4.48
N LEU A 445 -9.03 -9.67 5.43
CA LEU A 445 -8.62 -9.49 6.82
C LEU A 445 -8.34 -10.81 7.57
N SER A 446 -8.76 -11.95 7.01
CA SER A 446 -8.52 -13.24 7.63
C SER A 446 -7.09 -13.73 7.36
N LYS A 447 -6.34 -14.03 8.43
CA LYS A 447 -4.98 -14.59 8.33
C LYS A 447 -4.91 -15.92 7.57
N THR A 448 -6.00 -16.69 7.55
CA THR A 448 -6.02 -18.02 6.92
C THR A 448 -6.53 -18.02 5.49
N MET A 449 -7.44 -17.11 5.15
CA MET A 449 -8.08 -17.03 3.83
C MET A 449 -7.49 -15.92 2.97
N GLY A 450 -6.99 -14.85 3.57
CA GLY A 450 -6.48 -13.69 2.84
C GLY A 450 -5.38 -14.04 1.84
N PRO A 451 -4.29 -14.73 2.23
CA PRO A 451 -3.25 -15.14 1.28
C PRO A 451 -3.80 -16.04 0.17
N LYS A 452 -4.77 -16.90 0.47
CA LYS A 452 -5.40 -17.79 -0.52
C LYS A 452 -6.24 -17.02 -1.54
N ILE A 453 -6.93 -15.96 -1.12
CA ILE A 453 -7.71 -15.10 -2.02
C ILE A 453 -6.79 -14.27 -2.91
N VAL A 454 -5.71 -13.71 -2.34
CA VAL A 454 -4.67 -13.03 -3.12
C VAL A 454 -4.08 -13.99 -4.17
N MET A 455 -3.83 -15.24 -3.77
CA MET A 455 -3.33 -16.29 -4.65
C MET A 455 -4.33 -16.62 -5.79
N ILE A 456 -5.61 -16.81 -5.48
CA ILE A 456 -6.67 -17.01 -6.49
C ILE A 456 -6.73 -15.82 -7.44
N TRP A 457 -6.71 -14.60 -6.92
CA TRP A 457 -6.78 -13.38 -7.74
C TRP A 457 -5.59 -13.28 -8.69
N LYS A 458 -4.38 -13.62 -8.22
CA LYS A 458 -3.15 -13.65 -9.03
C LYS A 458 -3.11 -14.79 -10.05
N MET A 459 -3.73 -15.93 -9.77
CA MET A 459 -3.75 -17.08 -10.68
C MET A 459 -4.84 -17.03 -11.73
N VAL A 460 -6.03 -16.56 -11.33
CA VAL A 460 -7.21 -16.57 -12.19
C VAL A 460 -7.17 -15.39 -13.17
N GLY A 461 -6.45 -14.31 -12.85
CA GLY A 461 -6.10 -13.27 -13.82
C GLY A 461 -7.31 -12.72 -14.59
N LEU A 462 -8.49 -12.67 -13.96
CA LEU A 462 -9.70 -12.13 -14.56
C LEU A 462 -9.87 -10.68 -14.12
N THR A 463 -8.93 -9.86 -14.61
CA THR A 463 -9.13 -8.42 -14.80
C THR A 463 -8.94 -8.14 -16.28
N LEU A 464 -9.91 -8.57 -17.09
CA LEU A 464 -10.14 -7.91 -18.37
C LEU A 464 -10.54 -6.47 -18.04
N ILE A 465 -9.82 -5.50 -18.63
CA ILE A 465 -10.00 -4.03 -18.55
C ILE A 465 -9.08 -3.36 -17.51
N LEU A 466 -7.80 -3.24 -17.89
CA LEU A 466 -6.75 -2.30 -17.47
C LEU A 466 -5.49 -3.17 -17.28
N ILE A 467 -4.49 -3.25 -18.17
CA ILE A 467 -3.94 -2.17 -18.95
C ILE A 467 -2.78 -2.79 -19.79
N CYS A 468 -2.79 -2.60 -21.11
CA CYS A 468 -1.63 -2.74 -22.00
C CYS A 468 -0.60 -1.61 -21.76
N TYR A 469 -0.28 -1.30 -20.52
CA TYR A 469 0.48 -0.11 -20.13
C TYR A 469 1.37 -0.51 -18.94
N ARG A 470 2.62 -0.80 -19.28
CA ARG A 470 3.80 -0.56 -18.44
C ARG A 470 4.05 -1.49 -17.23
N ASN A 471 4.32 -2.77 -17.53
CA ASN A 471 5.52 -3.52 -17.09
C ASN A 471 5.28 -5.02 -17.35
N PHE A 472 5.56 -5.40 -18.60
CA PHE A 472 5.15 -6.64 -19.25
C PHE A 472 5.95 -7.93 -18.93
N PRO A 473 7.17 -7.97 -18.33
CA PRO A 473 7.92 -9.24 -18.32
C PRO A 473 7.40 -10.29 -17.33
N MET A 474 7.03 -9.90 -16.10
CA MET A 474 6.69 -10.88 -15.05
C MET A 474 5.22 -11.35 -15.11
N PHE A 475 4.30 -10.50 -15.59
CA PHE A 475 2.88 -10.87 -15.74
C PHE A 475 2.65 -11.87 -16.90
N CYS A 476 3.49 -11.79 -17.95
CA CYS A 476 3.42 -12.70 -19.09
C CYS A 476 3.94 -14.11 -18.77
N LEU A 477 4.80 -14.26 -17.74
CA LEU A 477 5.41 -15.54 -17.35
C LEU A 477 4.52 -16.45 -16.49
N THR A 478 3.51 -15.93 -15.77
CA THR A 478 2.65 -16.76 -14.90
C THR A 478 1.18 -16.82 -15.31
N VAL A 479 0.67 -15.83 -16.06
CA VAL A 479 -0.76 -15.76 -16.48
C VAL A 479 -0.94 -16.12 -17.96
N GLY A 480 0.14 -16.06 -18.75
CA GLY A 480 0.15 -16.54 -20.13
C GLY A 480 -0.28 -18.00 -20.24
N ASP A 481 0.14 -18.85 -19.30
CA ASP A 481 -0.06 -20.30 -19.39
C ASP A 481 -1.52 -20.74 -19.26
N VAL A 482 -2.32 -20.10 -18.38
CA VAL A 482 -3.74 -20.45 -18.19
C VAL A 482 -4.57 -19.96 -19.37
N MET A 483 -4.35 -18.72 -19.84
CA MET A 483 -5.05 -18.20 -21.02
C MET A 483 -4.64 -18.96 -22.29
N PHE A 484 -3.35 -19.28 -22.44
CA PHE A 484 -2.86 -20.13 -23.52
C PHE A 484 -3.47 -21.53 -23.46
N PHE A 485 -3.59 -22.10 -22.26
CA PHE A 485 -4.27 -23.37 -22.06
C PHE A 485 -5.77 -23.29 -22.40
N LEU A 486 -6.48 -22.24 -21.99
CA LEU A 486 -7.89 -22.04 -22.37
C LEU A 486 -8.05 -21.87 -23.89
N CYS A 487 -7.09 -21.25 -24.57
CA CYS A 487 -7.05 -21.19 -26.03
C CYS A 487 -6.87 -22.59 -26.65
N ILE A 488 -5.94 -23.40 -26.13
CA ILE A 488 -5.77 -24.80 -26.55
C ILE A 488 -7.07 -25.57 -26.34
N LEU A 489 -7.68 -25.47 -25.16
CA LEU A 489 -8.95 -26.11 -24.84
C LEU A 489 -10.05 -25.66 -25.82
N GLY A 490 -10.12 -24.37 -26.13
CA GLY A 490 -11.05 -23.81 -27.11
C GLY A 490 -10.86 -24.39 -28.51
N VAL A 491 -9.61 -24.61 -28.95
CA VAL A 491 -9.30 -25.28 -30.22
C VAL A 491 -9.83 -26.72 -30.22
N PHE A 492 -9.64 -27.48 -29.13
CA PHE A 492 -10.18 -28.84 -29.02
C PHE A 492 -11.71 -28.88 -28.97
N VAL A 493 -12.35 -27.92 -28.28
CA VAL A 493 -13.81 -27.77 -28.24
C VAL A 493 -14.36 -27.53 -29.66
N VAL A 494 -13.76 -26.63 -30.44
CA VAL A 494 -14.18 -26.37 -31.82
C VAL A 494 -13.89 -27.57 -32.74
N ALA A 495 -12.70 -28.18 -32.60
CA ALA A 495 -12.27 -29.32 -33.41
C ALA A 495 -13.16 -30.56 -33.24
N TYR A 496 -13.81 -30.72 -32.08
CA TYR A 496 -14.81 -31.76 -31.87
C TYR A 496 -16.24 -31.27 -32.14
N GLY A 497 -16.61 -30.08 -31.67
CA GLY A 497 -17.97 -29.55 -31.74
C GLY A 497 -18.47 -29.34 -33.17
N VAL A 498 -17.63 -28.82 -34.07
CA VAL A 498 -18.02 -28.59 -35.48
C VAL A 498 -18.23 -29.90 -36.24
N PRO A 499 -17.26 -30.86 -36.26
CA PRO A 499 -17.47 -32.14 -36.93
C PRO A 499 -18.63 -32.94 -36.35
N ARG A 500 -18.83 -32.94 -35.02
CA ARG A 500 -19.97 -33.60 -34.39
C ARG A 500 -21.29 -33.08 -34.95
N LEU A 501 -21.51 -31.76 -34.92
CA LEU A 501 -22.75 -31.15 -35.41
C LEU A 501 -22.95 -31.35 -36.91
N ALA A 502 -21.87 -31.30 -37.70
CA ALA A 502 -21.93 -31.56 -39.13
C ALA A 502 -22.38 -32.99 -39.45
N LEU A 503 -22.07 -33.96 -38.58
CA LEU A 503 -22.43 -35.37 -38.74
C LEU A 503 -23.82 -35.69 -38.20
N THR A 504 -24.26 -35.01 -37.15
CA THR A 504 -25.57 -35.25 -36.51
C THR A 504 -26.71 -34.42 -37.11
N GLU A 505 -26.44 -33.19 -37.55
CA GLU A 505 -27.44 -32.23 -38.08
C GLU A 505 -26.95 -31.59 -39.42
N PRO A 506 -26.83 -32.36 -40.53
CA PRO A 506 -26.16 -31.89 -41.76
C PRO A 506 -26.90 -30.79 -42.53
N ASP A 507 -28.24 -30.71 -42.47
CA ASP A 507 -29.06 -29.78 -43.26
C ASP A 507 -29.48 -28.51 -42.50
N SER A 508 -28.76 -28.17 -41.44
CA SER A 508 -29.07 -27.04 -40.54
C SER A 508 -28.66 -25.68 -41.15
N LYS A 509 -29.47 -24.64 -40.91
CA LYS A 509 -29.19 -23.27 -41.39
C LYS A 509 -28.36 -22.49 -40.38
N PHE A 510 -27.45 -21.64 -40.87
CA PHE A 510 -26.69 -20.71 -40.03
C PHE A 510 -27.64 -19.82 -39.21
N THR A 511 -27.64 -20.04 -37.90
CA THR A 511 -28.44 -19.31 -36.90
C THR A 511 -27.54 -19.09 -35.68
N PRO A 512 -27.64 -17.96 -34.96
CA PRO A 512 -26.83 -17.74 -33.74
C PRO A 512 -26.96 -18.88 -32.71
N ALA A 513 -28.16 -19.47 -32.58
CA ALA A 513 -28.40 -20.64 -31.74
C ALA A 513 -27.64 -21.89 -32.22
N TYR A 514 -27.41 -22.03 -33.53
CA TYR A 514 -26.62 -23.13 -34.09
C TYR A 514 -25.13 -22.97 -33.76
N THR A 515 -24.61 -21.75 -33.79
CA THR A 515 -23.25 -21.44 -33.34
C THR A 515 -23.08 -21.69 -31.84
N GLU A 516 -24.08 -21.37 -31.00
CA GLU A 516 -24.06 -21.67 -29.56
C GLU A 516 -23.93 -23.18 -29.29
N LYS A 517 -24.67 -24.02 -30.03
CA LYS A 517 -24.61 -25.49 -29.88
C LYS A 517 -23.20 -26.06 -30.09
N VAL A 518 -22.39 -25.44 -30.95
CA VAL A 518 -21.00 -25.86 -31.24
C VAL A 518 -20.14 -25.84 -29.99
N PHE A 519 -20.32 -24.82 -29.15
CA PHE A 519 -19.54 -24.65 -27.93
C PHE A 519 -20.21 -25.28 -26.72
N ARG A 520 -21.54 -25.16 -26.62
CA ARG A 520 -22.31 -25.61 -25.45
C ARG A 520 -22.20 -27.12 -25.24
N THR A 521 -22.33 -27.91 -26.29
CA THR A 521 -22.38 -29.38 -26.17
C THR A 521 -21.05 -29.97 -25.70
N PRO A 522 -19.90 -29.66 -26.32
CA PRO A 522 -18.60 -30.13 -25.83
C PRO A 522 -18.25 -29.60 -24.44
N TYR A 523 -18.65 -28.36 -24.12
CA TYR A 523 -18.40 -27.75 -22.81
C TYR A 523 -19.03 -28.56 -21.67
N TRP A 524 -20.30 -28.94 -21.77
CA TRP A 524 -20.95 -29.75 -20.74
C TRP A 524 -20.38 -31.18 -20.66
N GLN A 525 -19.96 -31.76 -21.80
CA GLN A 525 -19.29 -33.06 -21.81
C GLN A 525 -17.92 -33.04 -21.10
N MET A 526 -17.16 -31.96 -21.20
CA MET A 526 -15.93 -31.78 -20.41
C MET A 526 -16.22 -31.84 -18.91
N HIS A 527 -17.38 -31.37 -18.47
CA HIS A 527 -17.84 -31.46 -17.08
C HIS A 527 -18.51 -32.80 -16.72
N GLY A 528 -18.58 -33.75 -17.65
CA GLY A 528 -19.08 -35.11 -17.42
C GLY A 528 -20.55 -35.33 -17.79
N GLU A 529 -21.27 -34.31 -18.30
CA GLU A 529 -22.63 -34.50 -18.81
C GLU A 529 -22.61 -35.15 -20.19
N LEU A 530 -22.78 -36.47 -20.20
CA LEU A 530 -22.90 -37.27 -21.42
C LEU A 530 -24.36 -37.26 -21.88
N LEU A 531 -24.79 -36.12 -22.45
CA LEU A 531 -26.16 -35.78 -22.89
C LEU A 531 -26.93 -36.85 -23.70
N TYR A 532 -26.28 -37.92 -24.18
CA TYR A 532 -26.88 -38.94 -25.04
C TYR A 532 -26.80 -40.38 -24.49
N LEU A 533 -26.06 -40.62 -23.39
CA LEU A 533 -25.98 -41.95 -22.78
C LEU A 533 -27.08 -42.22 -21.75
N GLU A 534 -27.71 -41.17 -21.20
CA GLU A 534 -28.70 -41.33 -20.13
C GLU A 534 -30.15 -41.53 -20.64
N GLU A 535 -30.50 -41.07 -21.84
CA GLU A 535 -31.90 -41.06 -22.27
C GLU A 535 -32.37 -42.26 -23.10
N GLY A 536 -31.50 -43.11 -23.63
CA GLY A 536 -31.92 -44.30 -24.41
C GLY A 536 -32.81 -44.02 -25.64
N GLU A 537 -33.03 -42.74 -25.98
CA GLU A 537 -33.89 -42.24 -27.07
C GLU A 537 -33.11 -41.30 -28.01
N GLY A 538 -31.79 -41.47 -28.14
CA GLY A 538 -31.03 -40.85 -29.24
C GLY A 538 -31.22 -41.65 -30.55
N PRO A 539 -31.22 -41.01 -31.73
CA PRO A 539 -31.05 -41.76 -32.98
C PRO A 539 -29.76 -42.57 -32.88
N ASP A 540 -29.71 -43.81 -33.40
CA ASP A 540 -28.50 -44.65 -33.47
C ASP A 540 -27.36 -43.80 -34.06
N LEU A 541 -26.57 -43.18 -33.18
CA LEU A 541 -25.50 -42.30 -33.57
C LEU A 541 -24.47 -43.20 -34.24
N PRO A 542 -23.98 -42.84 -35.43
CA PRO A 542 -23.01 -43.66 -36.11
C PRO A 542 -21.79 -43.88 -35.21
N TRP A 543 -21.25 -45.10 -35.20
CA TRP A 543 -20.12 -45.51 -34.35
C TRP A 543 -18.92 -44.55 -34.37
N TYR A 544 -18.76 -43.78 -35.45
CA TYR A 544 -17.70 -42.79 -35.58
C TYR A 544 -17.91 -41.55 -34.70
N VAL A 545 -19.15 -41.17 -34.39
CA VAL A 545 -19.47 -40.06 -33.47
C VAL A 545 -19.11 -40.46 -32.04
N ASP A 546 -19.47 -41.68 -31.64
CA ASP A 546 -19.10 -42.25 -30.33
C ASP A 546 -17.58 -42.37 -30.21
N PHE A 547 -16.91 -42.78 -31.29
CA PHE A 547 -15.45 -42.86 -31.33
C PHE A 547 -14.80 -41.47 -31.19
N MET A 548 -15.32 -40.45 -31.87
CA MET A 548 -14.85 -39.07 -31.74
C MET A 548 -15.10 -38.51 -30.34
N GLU A 549 -16.23 -38.85 -29.71
CA GLU A 549 -16.54 -38.48 -28.33
C GLU A 549 -15.57 -39.13 -27.34
N ALA A 550 -15.31 -40.43 -27.48
CA ALA A 550 -14.32 -41.13 -26.67
C ALA A 550 -12.91 -40.51 -26.81
N GLY A 551 -12.52 -40.14 -28.05
CA GLY A 551 -11.26 -39.45 -28.32
C GLY A 551 -11.20 -38.06 -27.69
N TYR A 552 -12.28 -37.27 -27.80
CA TYR A 552 -12.41 -35.96 -27.16
C TYR A 552 -12.29 -36.06 -25.64
N MET A 553 -13.02 -36.98 -25.01
CA MET A 553 -13.00 -37.17 -23.55
C MET A 553 -11.61 -37.60 -23.05
N LEU A 554 -10.90 -38.45 -23.81
CA LEU A 554 -9.53 -38.83 -23.46
C LEU A 554 -8.58 -37.63 -23.55
N LEU A 555 -8.65 -36.85 -24.63
CA LEU A 555 -7.75 -35.72 -24.82
C LEU A 555 -8.06 -34.56 -23.88
N VAL A 556 -9.33 -34.18 -23.72
CA VAL A 556 -9.72 -33.06 -22.88
C VAL A 556 -9.72 -33.44 -21.40
N ASN A 557 -10.44 -34.49 -21.01
CA ASN A 557 -10.64 -34.78 -19.58
C ASN A 557 -9.47 -35.54 -18.96
N VAL A 558 -8.85 -36.47 -19.68
CA VAL A 558 -7.74 -37.26 -19.11
C VAL A 558 -6.40 -36.57 -19.28
N MET A 559 -6.15 -35.89 -20.41
CA MET A 559 -4.87 -35.24 -20.66
C MET A 559 -4.90 -33.75 -20.29
N LEU A 560 -5.73 -32.94 -20.94
CA LEU A 560 -5.67 -31.48 -20.80
C LEU A 560 -6.09 -31.00 -19.40
N LEU A 561 -7.23 -31.42 -18.86
CA LEU A 561 -7.66 -31.00 -17.52
C LEU A 561 -6.65 -31.39 -16.43
N ASN A 562 -6.06 -32.59 -16.52
CA ASN A 562 -5.04 -33.03 -15.57
C ASN A 562 -3.74 -32.23 -15.71
N LEU A 563 -3.36 -31.85 -16.93
CA LEU A 563 -2.24 -30.94 -17.15
C LEU A 563 -2.52 -29.55 -16.56
N LEU A 564 -3.75 -29.02 -16.71
CA LEU A 564 -4.15 -27.74 -16.11
C LEU A 564 -4.07 -27.80 -14.58
N ILE A 565 -4.51 -28.90 -13.96
CA ILE A 565 -4.38 -29.10 -12.51
C ILE A 565 -2.90 -29.09 -12.11
N ALA A 566 -2.03 -29.75 -12.88
CA ALA A 566 -0.59 -29.77 -12.62
C ALA A 566 0.04 -28.37 -12.75
N LEU A 567 -0.32 -27.62 -13.80
CA LEU A 567 0.12 -26.24 -13.99
C LEU A 567 -0.33 -25.35 -12.83
N PHE A 568 -1.60 -25.41 -12.43
CA PHE A 568 -2.08 -24.67 -11.27
C PHE A 568 -1.35 -25.05 -9.99
N THR A 569 -1.05 -26.32 -9.76
CA THR A 569 -0.32 -26.76 -8.57
C THR A 569 1.08 -26.14 -8.52
N PHE A 570 1.79 -26.15 -9.65
CA PHE A 570 3.11 -25.52 -9.77
C PHE A 570 3.05 -24.01 -9.55
N THR A 571 2.09 -23.32 -10.19
CA THR A 571 1.88 -21.88 -9.97
C THR A 571 1.49 -21.58 -8.52
N ILE A 572 0.73 -22.46 -7.86
CA ILE A 572 0.35 -22.34 -6.45
C ILE A 572 1.55 -22.32 -5.54
N GLU A 573 2.46 -23.27 -5.70
CA GLU A 573 3.66 -23.33 -4.88
C GLU A 573 4.51 -22.06 -5.04
N HIS A 574 4.73 -21.60 -6.27
CA HIS A 574 5.54 -20.41 -6.54
C HIS A 574 4.87 -19.09 -6.07
N VAL A 575 3.59 -18.91 -6.36
CA VAL A 575 2.86 -17.69 -5.96
C VAL A 575 2.68 -17.64 -4.44
N GLN A 576 2.55 -18.79 -3.76
CA GLN A 576 2.37 -18.83 -2.31
C GLN A 576 3.55 -18.22 -1.54
N GLU A 577 4.78 -18.38 -2.05
CA GLU A 577 5.99 -17.82 -1.43
C GLU A 577 5.91 -16.29 -1.28
N HIS A 578 5.38 -15.61 -2.30
CA HIS A 578 5.23 -14.16 -2.30
C HIS A 578 3.83 -13.69 -1.87
N ALA A 579 2.79 -14.52 -1.97
CA ALA A 579 1.41 -14.14 -1.65
C ALA A 579 1.23 -13.67 -0.20
N HIS A 580 2.05 -14.19 0.73
CA HIS A 580 2.03 -13.73 2.11
C HIS A 580 2.50 -12.28 2.26
N GLN A 581 3.50 -11.86 1.47
CA GLN A 581 4.00 -10.48 1.47
C GLN A 581 2.93 -9.52 0.95
N TYR A 582 2.34 -9.85 -0.21
CA TYR A 582 1.24 -9.07 -0.79
C TYR A 582 0.05 -8.96 0.16
N TRP A 583 -0.40 -10.08 0.74
CA TRP A 583 -1.50 -10.08 1.69
C TRP A 583 -1.19 -9.23 2.93
N SER A 584 0.03 -9.32 3.45
CA SER A 584 0.47 -8.56 4.63
C SER A 584 0.48 -7.05 4.38
N TYR A 585 0.84 -6.64 3.16
CA TYR A 585 0.77 -5.26 2.69
C TYR A 585 -0.68 -4.79 2.53
N TYR A 586 -1.51 -5.49 1.75
CA TYR A 586 -2.95 -5.15 1.62
C TYR A 586 -3.69 -5.09 2.97
N ARG A 587 -3.26 -5.91 3.94
CA ARG A 587 -3.86 -5.91 5.28
C ARG A 587 -3.65 -4.56 5.99
N TYR A 588 -2.51 -3.89 5.78
CA TYR A 588 -2.25 -2.57 6.35
C TYR A 588 -3.32 -1.56 5.90
N ASP A 589 -3.50 -1.41 4.58
CA ASP A 589 -4.48 -0.50 3.96
C ASP A 589 -5.89 -0.75 4.50
N VAL A 590 -6.30 -2.01 4.54
CA VAL A 590 -7.65 -2.37 4.99
C VAL A 590 -7.83 -2.05 6.48
N ILE A 591 -6.82 -2.26 7.33
CA ILE A 591 -6.93 -1.91 8.77
C ILE A 591 -7.06 -0.39 8.94
N GLN A 592 -6.28 0.39 8.18
CA GLN A 592 -6.37 1.84 8.17
C GLN A 592 -7.76 2.32 7.71
N GLU A 593 -8.30 1.71 6.65
CA GLU A 593 -9.64 1.99 6.15
C GLU A 593 -10.73 1.75 7.22
N TYR A 594 -10.69 0.60 7.91
CA TYR A 594 -11.65 0.29 8.98
C TYR A 594 -11.47 1.16 10.23
N HIS A 595 -10.26 1.66 10.48
CA HIS A 595 -10.05 2.65 11.53
C HIS A 595 -10.82 3.94 11.23
N ASP A 596 -10.75 4.43 9.98
CA ASP A 596 -11.33 5.70 9.57
C ASP A 596 -12.83 5.62 9.23
N ARG A 597 -13.39 4.42 9.05
CA ARG A 597 -14.83 4.23 8.84
C ARG A 597 -15.67 4.74 10.03
N PRO A 598 -16.81 5.42 9.78
CA PRO A 598 -17.75 5.82 10.83
C PRO A 598 -18.42 4.60 11.48
N LEU A 599 -19.02 4.83 12.65
CA LEU A 599 -19.71 3.78 13.40
C LEU A 599 -21.10 3.49 12.83
N GLY A 600 -21.46 2.21 12.74
CA GLY A 600 -22.84 1.76 12.51
C GLY A 600 -22.95 0.66 11.43
N PRO A 601 -23.70 -0.43 11.67
CA PRO A 601 -24.02 -1.42 10.64
C PRO A 601 -25.14 -0.93 9.72
N GLY A 602 -24.97 -1.13 8.41
CA GLY A 602 -26.04 -0.99 7.43
C GLY A 602 -26.74 0.38 7.48
N PRO A 603 -28.08 0.45 7.63
CA PRO A 603 -28.80 1.72 7.64
C PRO A 603 -28.46 2.62 8.84
N LEU A 604 -27.90 2.06 9.92
CA LEU A 604 -27.48 2.83 11.09
C LEU A 604 -26.19 3.62 10.84
N LEU A 605 -25.46 3.33 9.75
CA LEU A 605 -24.30 4.08 9.30
C LEU A 605 -24.62 5.57 9.09
N LEU A 606 -25.86 5.88 8.70
CA LEU A 606 -26.32 7.27 8.52
C LEU A 606 -26.13 8.11 9.79
N ILE A 607 -26.33 7.52 10.97
CA ILE A 607 -26.15 8.24 12.26
C ILE A 607 -24.67 8.54 12.48
N GLY A 608 -23.78 7.59 12.18
CA GLY A 608 -22.33 7.78 12.27
C GLY A 608 -21.82 8.83 11.28
N LEU A 609 -22.38 8.85 10.07
CA LEU A 609 -22.09 9.86 9.04
C LEU A 609 -22.48 11.26 9.51
N VAL A 610 -23.70 11.43 10.02
CA VAL A 610 -24.19 12.71 10.55
C VAL A 610 -23.36 13.16 11.76
N TRP A 611 -22.98 12.24 12.64
CA TRP A 611 -22.12 12.54 13.79
C TRP A 611 -20.74 13.04 13.38
N LYS A 612 -20.09 12.37 12.42
CA LYS A 612 -18.79 12.81 11.89
C LYS A 612 -18.88 14.16 11.20
N LEU A 613 -19.92 14.41 10.40
CA LEU A 613 -20.15 15.72 9.79
C LEU A 613 -20.35 16.80 10.86
N TRP A 614 -21.14 16.52 11.90
CA TRP A 614 -21.35 17.45 13.01
C TRP A 614 -20.05 17.77 13.76
N GLN A 615 -19.20 16.77 14.01
CA GLN A 615 -17.87 16.98 14.59
C GLN A 615 -16.99 17.84 13.68
N HIS A 616 -17.01 17.60 12.37
CA HIS A 616 -16.21 18.36 11.41
C HIS A 616 -16.63 19.84 11.34
N TYR A 617 -17.93 20.13 11.38
CA TYR A 617 -18.44 21.51 11.41
C TYR A 617 -18.31 22.19 12.78
N GLY A 618 -18.20 21.43 13.88
CA GLY A 618 -18.09 21.93 15.25
C GLY A 618 -16.67 22.06 15.79
N ALA A 619 -15.66 21.49 15.14
CA ALA A 619 -14.27 21.45 15.62
C ALA A 619 -13.43 22.60 15.04
N GLU A 620 -13.47 23.77 15.68
CA GLU A 620 -12.55 24.88 15.38
C GLU A 620 -11.16 24.72 16.06
N ASN A 621 -10.91 23.65 16.83
CA ASN A 621 -9.60 23.31 17.42
C ASN A 621 -9.59 21.86 17.97
N GLY A 622 -9.67 20.87 17.08
CA GLY A 622 -9.64 19.45 17.47
C GLY A 622 -8.26 18.83 17.29
N ASP A 623 -7.56 18.62 18.40
CA ASP A 623 -6.28 17.93 18.51
C ASP A 623 -6.27 16.60 17.70
N THR A 624 -5.34 16.44 16.77
CA THR A 624 -5.07 15.22 15.97
C THR A 624 -4.54 14.04 16.81
N SER A 625 -4.71 14.11 18.13
CA SER A 625 -4.05 13.33 19.18
C SER A 625 -4.44 11.84 19.27
N ASN A 626 -5.33 11.30 18.43
CA ASN A 626 -5.85 9.94 18.65
C ASN A 626 -5.86 9.04 17.40
N ASN A 627 -4.88 9.19 16.52
CA ASN A 627 -4.63 8.19 15.49
C ASN A 627 -3.77 7.04 16.08
N PRO A 628 -4.27 5.80 16.15
CA PRO A 628 -3.51 4.68 16.71
C PRO A 628 -2.28 4.30 15.88
N PHE A 629 -2.21 4.70 14.61
CA PHE A 629 -1.03 4.56 13.75
C PHE A 629 0.03 5.63 14.05
N ARG A 630 -0.38 6.77 14.64
CA ARG A 630 0.49 7.92 14.94
C ARG A 630 0.28 8.40 16.36
N ARG A 631 1.08 7.88 17.28
CA ARG A 631 1.03 8.20 18.71
C ARG A 631 2.15 9.13 19.12
N ALA A 632 1.81 10.13 19.92
CA ALA A 632 2.77 11.04 20.54
C ALA A 632 3.11 10.53 21.96
N PHE A 633 4.32 10.03 22.14
CA PHE A 633 4.84 9.66 23.47
C PHE A 633 5.55 10.86 24.12
N ARG A 634 5.47 11.02 25.44
CA ARG A 634 6.11 12.13 26.17
C ARG A 634 6.78 11.67 27.48
N GLY A 635 7.78 12.42 27.93
CA GLY A 635 8.36 12.25 29.26
C GLY A 635 9.28 11.03 29.39
N LYS A 636 8.95 10.12 30.30
CA LYS A 636 9.79 8.96 30.64
C LYS A 636 9.67 7.82 29.61
N GLU A 637 8.48 7.60 29.09
CA GLU A 637 8.23 6.55 28.10
C GLU A 637 8.97 6.82 26.79
N ASP A 638 8.90 8.06 26.29
CA ASP A 638 9.63 8.50 25.10
C ASP A 638 11.14 8.21 25.20
N LYS A 639 11.73 8.49 26.37
CA LYS A 639 13.14 8.20 26.68
C LYS A 639 13.42 6.70 26.70
N ASN A 640 12.56 5.90 27.35
CA ASN A 640 12.71 4.44 27.39
C ASN A 640 12.67 3.83 25.97
N LEU A 641 11.76 4.32 25.11
CA LEU A 641 11.65 3.85 23.72
C LEU A 641 12.90 4.24 22.90
N GLN A 642 13.42 5.45 23.09
CA GLN A 642 14.69 5.87 22.44
C GLN A 642 15.88 5.05 22.94
N GLU A 643 15.96 4.73 24.23
CA GLU A 643 17.01 3.87 24.78
C GLU A 643 16.93 2.44 24.25
N LEU A 644 15.71 1.91 24.09
CA LEU A 644 15.46 0.60 23.50
C LEU A 644 15.95 0.55 22.04
N GLU A 645 15.60 1.55 21.24
CA GLU A 645 16.04 1.68 19.84
C GLU A 645 17.56 1.79 19.74
N LYS A 646 18.19 2.67 20.54
CA LYS A 646 19.66 2.81 20.58
C LYS A 646 20.36 1.51 20.94
N LYS A 647 19.82 0.76 21.92
CA LYS A 647 20.36 -0.54 22.32
C LYS A 647 20.22 -1.57 21.20
N ALA A 648 19.11 -1.56 20.46
CA ALA A 648 18.92 -2.44 19.32
C ALA A 648 19.92 -2.12 18.19
N VAL A 649 20.12 -0.84 17.87
CA VAL A 649 21.09 -0.39 16.86
C VAL A 649 22.52 -0.83 17.22
N ALA A 650 22.95 -0.61 18.46
CA ALA A 650 24.28 -1.03 18.92
C ALA A 650 24.46 -2.56 18.83
N ASN A 651 23.41 -3.33 19.15
CA ASN A 651 23.43 -4.79 19.00
C ASN A 651 23.52 -5.21 17.52
N VAL A 652 22.81 -4.53 16.62
CA VAL A 652 22.86 -4.79 15.18
C VAL A 652 24.26 -4.50 14.62
N GLN A 653 24.86 -3.36 14.95
CA GLN A 653 26.23 -3.02 14.57
C GLN A 653 27.23 -4.08 15.05
N THR A 654 27.16 -4.47 16.33
CA THR A 654 28.01 -5.53 16.89
C THR A 654 27.83 -6.87 16.16
N LYS A 655 26.60 -7.19 15.73
CA LYS A 655 26.30 -8.43 15.00
C LYS A 655 26.74 -8.38 13.54
N LEU A 656 26.71 -7.21 12.91
CA LEU A 656 27.27 -6.96 11.58
C LEU A 656 28.80 -7.13 11.59
N GLU A 657 29.49 -6.53 12.57
CA GLU A 657 30.94 -6.69 12.77
C GLU A 657 31.35 -8.15 12.99
N LYS A 658 30.52 -8.92 13.69
CA LYS A 658 30.72 -10.36 13.92
C LYS A 658 30.33 -11.24 12.73
N GLY A 659 29.80 -10.65 11.64
CA GLY A 659 29.34 -11.37 10.45
C GLY A 659 28.12 -12.28 10.67
N ILE A 660 27.37 -12.06 11.76
CA ILE A 660 26.15 -12.83 12.10
C ILE A 660 24.99 -12.36 11.24
N TYR A 661 24.85 -11.03 11.07
CA TYR A 661 24.03 -10.48 10.00
C TYR A 661 24.90 -10.32 8.76
N LYS A 662 24.42 -10.85 7.64
CA LYS A 662 24.99 -10.60 6.33
C LYS A 662 23.95 -9.82 5.54
N ILE A 663 24.37 -8.68 5.00
CA ILE A 663 23.56 -7.95 4.02
C ILE A 663 23.45 -8.88 2.80
N GLN A 664 22.24 -9.34 2.51
CA GLN A 664 22.00 -10.17 1.33
C GLN A 664 22.19 -9.28 0.11
N GLN A 665 23.16 -9.64 -0.73
CA GLN A 665 23.28 -9.08 -2.07
C GLN A 665 22.11 -9.64 -2.91
N PRO A 666 21.59 -8.85 -3.88
CA PRO A 666 20.55 -9.34 -4.78
C PRO A 666 20.97 -10.70 -5.34
N ALA A 667 20.05 -11.66 -5.33
CA ALA A 667 20.34 -12.99 -5.83
C ALA A 667 20.69 -12.89 -7.32
N GLU A 668 21.84 -13.44 -7.73
CA GLU A 668 22.16 -13.73 -9.14
C GLU A 668 21.17 -14.75 -9.77
N ASP A 669 20.22 -15.28 -9.00
CA ASP A 669 19.21 -16.24 -9.42
C ASP A 669 17.93 -15.54 -9.93
N SER A 670 18.09 -14.72 -10.94
CA SER A 670 17.22 -14.75 -12.11
C SER A 670 18.21 -14.82 -13.25
N PRO A 671 18.21 -15.82 -14.15
CA PRO A 671 19.05 -15.69 -15.32
C PRO A 671 18.60 -14.39 -15.99
N PRO A 672 19.44 -13.34 -16.09
CA PRO A 672 19.20 -12.43 -17.18
C PRO A 672 19.25 -13.36 -18.39
N GLU A 673 18.25 -13.28 -19.27
CA GLU A 673 18.47 -13.66 -20.67
C GLU A 673 19.89 -13.21 -21.03
N ASP A 674 20.65 -14.05 -21.74
CA ASP A 674 22.08 -13.96 -22.10
C ASP A 674 22.51 -12.61 -22.73
N VAL A 675 22.23 -11.51 -22.04
CA VAL A 675 22.34 -10.12 -22.46
C VAL A 675 23.75 -9.68 -22.15
N GLY A 676 24.39 -10.20 -21.10
CA GLY A 676 25.82 -9.98 -20.83
C GLY A 676 26.74 -10.63 -21.88
N GLY A 677 26.40 -11.83 -22.36
CA GLY A 677 27.10 -12.49 -23.46
C GLY A 677 26.87 -11.78 -24.79
N GLU A 678 25.62 -11.42 -25.07
CA GLU A 678 25.27 -10.64 -26.26
C GLU A 678 25.87 -9.24 -26.24
N LEU A 679 25.88 -8.52 -25.10
CA LEU A 679 26.48 -7.18 -24.92
C LEU A 679 27.97 -7.19 -25.19
N LYS A 680 28.69 -8.20 -24.71
CA LYS A 680 30.12 -8.34 -24.97
C LYS A 680 30.37 -8.60 -26.46
N SER A 681 29.55 -9.44 -27.08
CA SER A 681 29.61 -9.70 -28.53
C SER A 681 29.23 -8.46 -29.36
N LEU A 682 28.28 -7.63 -28.89
CA LEU A 682 27.84 -6.41 -29.56
C LEU A 682 28.90 -5.31 -29.43
N SER A 683 29.53 -5.19 -28.26
CA SER A 683 30.65 -4.26 -28.03
C SER A 683 31.86 -4.61 -28.89
N GLU A 684 32.20 -5.89 -29.01
CA GLU A 684 33.25 -6.38 -29.92
C GLU A 684 32.89 -6.12 -31.39
N ARG A 685 31.61 -6.25 -31.77
CA ARG A 685 31.13 -5.90 -33.12
C ARG A 685 31.17 -4.40 -33.39
N MET A 686 30.78 -3.56 -32.44
CA MET A 686 30.81 -2.09 -32.57
C MET A 686 32.22 -1.57 -32.73
N THR A 687 33.17 -2.07 -31.91
CA THR A 687 34.59 -1.70 -32.02
C THR A 687 35.22 -2.15 -33.33
N SER A 688 34.84 -3.33 -33.86
CA SER A 688 35.23 -3.76 -35.21
C SER A 688 34.67 -2.83 -36.29
N MET A 689 33.39 -2.43 -36.18
CA MET A 689 32.73 -1.56 -37.14
C MET A 689 33.33 -0.14 -37.17
N GLU A 690 33.73 0.40 -36.01
CA GLU A 690 34.45 1.67 -35.92
C GLU A 690 35.83 1.61 -36.61
N GLY A 691 36.51 0.46 -36.50
CA GLY A 691 37.75 0.18 -37.23
C GLY A 691 37.55 0.23 -38.74
N ASP A 692 36.51 -0.44 -39.24
CA ASP A 692 36.18 -0.48 -40.67
C ASP A 692 35.75 0.90 -41.20
N LEU A 693 34.97 1.67 -40.43
CA LEU A 693 34.59 3.04 -40.77
C LEU A 693 35.81 3.98 -40.87
N LYS A 694 36.78 3.84 -39.97
CA LYS A 694 38.06 4.58 -40.07
C LYS A 694 38.85 4.19 -41.32
N ALA A 695 38.89 2.90 -41.66
CA ALA A 695 39.56 2.42 -42.86
C ALA A 695 38.88 2.92 -44.15
N ILE A 696 37.54 2.93 -44.19
CA ILE A 696 36.78 3.49 -45.33
C ILE A 696 37.01 5.00 -45.43
N ARG A 697 37.00 5.72 -44.31
CA ARG A 697 37.25 7.18 -44.29
C ARG A 697 38.64 7.52 -44.84
N THR A 698 39.66 6.76 -44.45
CA THR A 698 41.02 6.94 -44.97
C THR A 698 41.13 6.60 -46.45
N LEU A 699 40.45 5.55 -46.93
CA LEU A 699 40.37 5.25 -48.37
C LEU A 699 39.63 6.32 -49.17
N LEU A 700 38.58 6.92 -48.61
CA LEU A 700 37.83 8.03 -49.21
C LEU A 700 38.69 9.30 -49.30
N GLU A 701 39.48 9.58 -48.26
CA GLU A 701 40.44 10.69 -48.26
C GLU A 701 41.57 10.47 -49.27
N ASP A 702 42.06 9.24 -49.45
CA ASP A 702 43.09 8.90 -50.44
C ASP A 702 42.55 8.93 -51.89
N LEU A 703 41.28 8.53 -52.10
CA LEU A 703 40.61 8.66 -53.39
C LEU A 703 40.36 10.13 -53.75
N ASN A 704 40.05 10.98 -52.77
CA ASN A 704 39.82 12.41 -53.00
C ASN A 704 41.13 13.20 -53.23
N LYS A 705 42.29 12.60 -52.92
CA LYS A 705 43.63 13.17 -53.20
C LYS A 705 44.20 12.75 -54.56
N LYS A 706 43.61 11.75 -55.23
CA LYS A 706 43.94 11.36 -56.60
C LYS A 706 43.01 12.07 -57.57
#